data_AF-A0A1I7NGT1-F1
#
_entry.id   AF-A0A1I7NGT1-F1
#
_cell.length_a   1.000
_cell.length_b   1.000
_cell.length_c   1.000
_cell.angle_alpha   90.00
_cell.angle_beta   90.00
_cell.angle_gamma   90.00
#
_symmetry.space_group_name_H-M   'P 1'
#
loop_
_entity.id
_entity.type
_entity.pdbx_description
1 polymer ?
#
loop_
_entity_poly.entity_id
_entity_poly.type
_entity_poly.pdbx_seq_one_letter_code
_entity_poly.pdbx_strand_id
1 'polypeptide(L)'
;MDKTQAQKIIKDTFENSFNKANFQNFVKNLLNNVESAPFTYQGNYIPDAYKEYIISLERLYKYTDGEHEIDILVVQLKKQTSIERARTMQRNFIAWYLNGSRKGKLKDAALVAFVSPNSEDWRFSFVKMDYRFEETPSGKIKVKEEFTPARRWSFLVGANEASHTAQSRFIPLLMDDEHKPTLAQLEEAFNIETVTKEFFLKYRELFIRTKEALDEVVARNEKVKADFDTKEIDTVNFAKKLLGQVVFLYFLQKKGWFGVDRDADWGTGPKDFLRRLFNREYGPYHNFFNDILEPLFYEALRVDRSHDDHYYSRFNCKIPFLNGGLFDPIGNYDWVHTDITLPNELFSNDVTTKEGDIGNGILDIFDRYNFTVKEDEPLEKDVAIDPELLGKVYEKFNAIRPDNFEEYKKALKNASSNEENKFNKTFGVYYTPREIVHYMCKQSLIHYLYTCVEKAGLTESIKKQDIEDLIEVGEMITEHEATANIKEQKIKNGSQKTSKYNSLLANSIKDHAATIDKWLADITVCDPAVGSGAFPVGMMHEIVCARNILSVFISEQNRNDYAFKRHCIEHSIYGVDIDPGAVEIAKLRLWLSLVVEEEDIRQIKPLPNLDYKIVCGNSLLGLEKNLFNDHLFAELEKLKPLYFNETNPTDKQKYKKQIDDLISQITNGHSEFDFEVYFSEVFHQKGGFDVVIGNPPYVSTKGVDNEFKKQLEKYFGFADDLYNHFYFKGMEILKQKGILAFISSKTFWTIQTKKNLREFILRNQLLSLFDTANPFESAMVDTSVILVMKNANAENYTFTYLDGTKDILNPSKTIGNIEYYRQAPNRVFYPITDYNLKIFEKYGKKVNELLNKWWDKISTSKNIEKYKRELEQYRNALKPGDITLLGLITEGGVGIQTGNNGKYIGVLERTKWAENVRKQRPEKLLLATEFCKKNNITGKQEAQRYLETLSEHEIRNLFDDLKEKYGRDVFGQGWLYRIVSPDEIADVEALTEDEKLNGIKGNRTFVPYDKGDKDGNRWYAPTPYYIDWSRENVKFLKENSGKKGEGMPVVRNPQFYFREGFCWNNVLSDEKIKCRMKEKSVHSTEAMTFISLLENILPNYYLVCMLNSTFYGQYRMLFINTSHHLTTGDAKEFPIIIPNETQLKAFESIFNRAVEIQKQKFVGKISEPEAELKLNEIQKELDEMVEGMYLK
;
A
#
# COMPACT_ATOMS: atom_id res chain seq x y z
N MET A 1 -8.93 -10.80 -39.41
CA MET A 1 -9.06 -9.43 -40.00
C MET A 1 -7.71 -8.68 -39.89
N ASP A 2 -7.35 -7.76 -40.80
CA ASP A 2 -6.12 -6.96 -40.65
C ASP A 2 -6.27 -5.70 -39.76
N LYS A 3 -5.16 -5.13 -39.28
CA LYS A 3 -5.16 -3.97 -38.36
C LYS A 3 -5.86 -2.74 -38.94
N THR A 4 -5.68 -2.47 -40.23
CA THR A 4 -6.24 -1.28 -40.90
C THR A 4 -7.76 -1.39 -41.01
N GLN A 5 -8.27 -2.58 -41.32
CA GLN A 5 -9.71 -2.88 -41.33
C GLN A 5 -10.30 -2.75 -39.92
N ALA A 6 -9.65 -3.30 -38.90
CA ALA A 6 -10.09 -3.19 -37.52
C ALA A 6 -10.16 -1.72 -37.05
N GLN A 7 -9.13 -0.92 -37.37
CA GLN A 7 -9.10 0.52 -37.09
C GLN A 7 -10.27 1.25 -37.76
N LYS A 8 -10.55 0.93 -39.02
CA LYS A 8 -11.67 1.54 -39.76
C LYS A 8 -13.02 1.23 -39.11
N ILE A 9 -13.28 -0.03 -38.73
CA ILE A 9 -14.53 -0.42 -38.06
C ILE A 9 -14.71 0.36 -36.75
N ILE A 10 -13.63 0.50 -35.97
CA ILE A 10 -13.67 1.25 -34.71
C ILE A 10 -13.96 2.72 -34.97
N LYS A 11 -13.27 3.38 -35.92
CA LYS A 11 -13.52 4.79 -36.26
C LYS A 11 -14.94 5.04 -36.78
N ASP A 12 -15.40 4.22 -37.71
CA ASP A 12 -16.75 4.31 -38.29
C ASP A 12 -17.84 4.13 -37.21
N THR A 13 -17.52 3.48 -36.10
CA THR A 13 -18.45 3.25 -34.98
C THR A 13 -18.31 4.28 -33.87
N PHE A 14 -17.10 4.58 -33.42
CA PHE A 14 -16.82 5.33 -32.19
C PHE A 14 -16.40 6.79 -32.40
N GLU A 15 -16.10 7.23 -33.62
CA GLU A 15 -15.82 8.65 -33.94
C GLU A 15 -17.04 9.34 -34.61
N ASN A 16 -18.23 8.75 -34.44
CA ASN A 16 -19.47 9.19 -35.09
C ASN A 16 -20.65 9.09 -34.11
N SER A 17 -21.69 9.88 -34.37
CA SER A 17 -22.97 9.76 -33.65
C SER A 17 -23.55 8.35 -33.80
N PHE A 18 -24.27 7.89 -32.77
CA PHE A 18 -24.71 6.50 -32.69
C PHE A 18 -25.49 6.07 -33.94
N ASN A 19 -24.90 5.13 -34.68
CA ASN A 19 -25.55 4.45 -35.79
C ASN A 19 -25.69 2.96 -35.46
N LYS A 20 -26.93 2.49 -35.39
CA LYS A 20 -27.25 1.11 -35.03
C LYS A 20 -26.61 0.08 -35.98
N ALA A 21 -26.52 0.36 -37.28
CA ALA A 21 -25.93 -0.56 -38.24
C ALA A 21 -24.41 -0.68 -38.06
N ASN A 22 -23.71 0.45 -37.83
CA ASN A 22 -22.28 0.44 -37.53
C ASN A 22 -22.01 -0.29 -36.21
N PHE A 23 -22.81 -0.05 -35.17
CA PHE A 23 -22.70 -0.76 -33.89
C PHE A 23 -22.92 -2.26 -34.04
N GLN A 24 -23.93 -2.68 -34.80
CA GLN A 24 -24.15 -4.10 -35.11
C GLN A 24 -22.99 -4.72 -35.90
N ASN A 25 -22.39 -3.97 -36.83
CA ASN A 25 -21.21 -4.41 -37.56
C ASN A 25 -20.01 -4.61 -36.63
N PHE A 26 -19.73 -3.61 -35.77
CA PHE A 26 -18.66 -3.72 -34.76
C PHE A 26 -18.86 -4.93 -33.85
N VAL A 27 -20.04 -5.10 -33.24
CA VAL A 27 -20.32 -6.20 -32.30
C VAL A 27 -20.16 -7.58 -32.96
N LYS A 28 -20.61 -7.76 -34.20
CA LYS A 28 -20.48 -9.03 -34.91
C LYS A 28 -19.01 -9.41 -35.15
N ASN A 29 -18.19 -8.42 -35.53
CA ASN A 29 -16.76 -8.65 -35.73
C ASN A 29 -16.02 -8.80 -34.40
N LEU A 30 -16.47 -8.13 -33.33
CA LEU A 30 -15.85 -8.25 -32.01
C LEU A 30 -16.07 -9.64 -31.39
N LEU A 31 -17.27 -10.20 -31.53
CA LEU A 31 -17.68 -11.42 -30.83
C LEU A 31 -17.62 -12.69 -31.69
N ASN A 32 -17.36 -12.56 -32.99
CA ASN A 32 -17.30 -13.59 -34.04
C ASN A 32 -18.60 -14.41 -34.27
N ASN A 33 -19.33 -14.80 -33.23
CA ASN A 33 -20.55 -15.60 -33.33
C ASN A 33 -21.59 -15.17 -32.27
N VAL A 34 -22.65 -14.49 -32.72
CA VAL A 34 -23.74 -13.98 -31.87
C VAL A 34 -25.08 -14.53 -32.32
N GLU A 35 -25.97 -14.81 -31.36
CA GLU A 35 -27.35 -15.24 -31.64
C GLU A 35 -28.27 -14.02 -31.72
N SER A 36 -29.00 -13.88 -32.84
CA SER A 36 -30.01 -12.85 -33.00
C SER A 36 -31.24 -13.16 -32.14
N ALA A 37 -31.52 -12.33 -31.13
CA ALA A 37 -32.63 -12.52 -30.20
C ALA A 37 -33.31 -11.20 -29.80
N PRO A 38 -33.84 -10.44 -30.77
CA PRO A 38 -34.28 -9.07 -30.53
C PRO A 38 -35.55 -8.98 -29.67
N PHE A 39 -35.56 -8.04 -28.72
CA PHE A 39 -36.78 -7.60 -28.04
C PHE A 39 -36.63 -6.15 -27.56
N THR A 40 -37.74 -5.48 -27.29
CA THR A 40 -37.74 -4.09 -26.82
C THR A 40 -38.64 -3.92 -25.59
N TYR A 41 -38.11 -3.31 -24.53
CA TYR A 41 -38.88 -2.75 -23.42
C TYR A 41 -39.09 -1.25 -23.65
N GLN A 42 -40.35 -0.81 -23.57
CA GLN A 42 -40.74 0.60 -23.66
C GLN A 42 -42.04 0.86 -22.88
N GLY A 43 -42.30 2.11 -22.51
CA GLY A 43 -43.53 2.50 -21.80
C GLY A 43 -43.72 1.77 -20.47
N ASN A 44 -44.82 1.03 -20.32
CA ASN A 44 -45.14 0.27 -19.09
C ASN A 44 -44.19 -0.91 -18.82
N TYR A 45 -43.30 -1.24 -19.75
CA TYR A 45 -42.29 -2.28 -19.56
C TYR A 45 -41.09 -1.82 -18.71
N ILE A 46 -40.78 -0.51 -18.74
CA ILE A 46 -39.73 0.11 -17.91
C ILE A 46 -40.24 0.25 -16.46
N PRO A 47 -39.45 -0.14 -15.43
CA PRO A 47 -39.84 0.07 -14.03
C PRO A 47 -40.06 1.54 -13.69
N ASP A 48 -41.02 1.84 -12.81
CA ASP A 48 -41.39 3.21 -12.48
C ASP A 48 -40.19 4.04 -12.01
N ALA A 49 -39.26 3.43 -11.25
CA ALA A 49 -38.03 4.05 -10.74
C ALA A 49 -37.09 4.61 -11.84
N TYR A 50 -37.16 4.07 -13.06
CA TYR A 50 -36.25 4.45 -14.15
C TYR A 50 -36.94 5.22 -15.29
N LYS A 51 -38.28 5.39 -15.24
CA LYS A 51 -39.07 6.03 -16.32
C LYS A 51 -38.73 7.52 -16.55
N GLU A 52 -38.14 8.19 -15.57
CA GLU A 52 -37.71 9.58 -15.73
C GLU A 52 -36.45 9.71 -16.58
N TYR A 53 -35.69 8.62 -16.73
CA TYR A 53 -34.39 8.62 -17.39
C TYR A 53 -34.31 7.71 -18.62
N ILE A 54 -35.07 6.61 -18.66
CA ILE A 54 -35.03 5.61 -19.72
C ILE A 54 -36.30 5.67 -20.57
N ILE A 55 -36.14 5.80 -21.88
CA ILE A 55 -37.21 5.69 -22.88
C ILE A 55 -37.45 4.22 -23.23
N SER A 56 -36.38 3.51 -23.60
CA SER A 56 -36.47 2.11 -24.03
C SER A 56 -35.15 1.35 -23.82
N LEU A 57 -35.25 0.03 -23.76
CA LEU A 57 -34.14 -0.92 -23.83
C LEU A 57 -34.43 -1.90 -24.96
N GLU A 58 -33.49 -2.06 -25.87
CA GLU A 58 -33.55 -3.03 -26.97
C GLU A 58 -32.40 -4.04 -26.81
N ARG A 59 -32.69 -5.35 -26.78
CA ARG A 59 -31.65 -6.37 -26.97
C ARG A 59 -31.47 -6.61 -28.46
N LEU A 60 -30.22 -6.64 -28.92
CA LEU A 60 -29.88 -6.98 -30.30
C LEU A 60 -29.48 -8.44 -30.41
N TYR A 61 -28.56 -8.87 -29.55
CA TYR A 61 -27.95 -10.19 -29.61
C TYR A 61 -27.81 -10.82 -28.23
N LYS A 62 -27.69 -12.14 -28.23
CA LYS A 62 -27.14 -12.93 -27.13
C LYS A 62 -25.78 -13.47 -27.52
N TYR A 63 -24.90 -13.57 -26.55
CA TYR A 63 -23.57 -14.12 -26.70
C TYR A 63 -23.26 -15.06 -25.53
N THR A 64 -22.54 -16.15 -25.81
CA THR A 64 -21.99 -17.04 -24.80
C THR A 64 -20.57 -17.43 -25.19
N ASP A 65 -19.66 -17.35 -24.20
CA ASP A 65 -18.29 -17.84 -24.32
C ASP A 65 -18.18 -19.35 -24.00
N GLY A 66 -19.30 -20.00 -23.67
CA GLY A 66 -19.39 -21.40 -23.26
C GLY A 66 -19.74 -21.60 -21.78
N GLU A 67 -19.43 -20.61 -20.93
CA GLU A 67 -19.70 -20.65 -19.49
C GLU A 67 -20.65 -19.52 -19.05
N HIS A 68 -20.52 -18.35 -19.65
CA HIS A 68 -21.24 -17.13 -19.27
C HIS A 68 -22.25 -16.69 -20.34
N GLU A 69 -23.31 -16.00 -19.92
CA GLU A 69 -24.30 -15.36 -20.79
C GLU A 69 -24.15 -13.84 -20.80
N ILE A 70 -23.93 -13.28 -21.99
CA ILE A 70 -23.75 -11.84 -22.23
C ILE A 70 -24.82 -11.34 -23.21
N ASP A 71 -25.57 -10.31 -22.81
CA ASP A 71 -26.55 -9.66 -23.69
C ASP A 71 -25.98 -8.39 -24.33
N ILE A 72 -26.30 -8.15 -25.60
CA ILE A 72 -25.94 -6.92 -26.32
C ILE A 72 -27.17 -6.03 -26.39
N LEU A 73 -27.08 -4.84 -25.78
CA LEU A 73 -28.20 -3.95 -25.53
C LEU A 73 -27.99 -2.56 -26.14
N VAL A 74 -29.08 -1.90 -26.49
CA VAL A 74 -29.17 -0.48 -26.81
C VAL A 74 -30.20 0.15 -25.88
N VAL A 75 -29.81 1.17 -25.14
CA VAL A 75 -30.67 1.87 -24.19
C VAL A 75 -30.83 3.32 -24.62
N GLN A 76 -32.08 3.74 -24.85
CA GLN A 76 -32.42 5.10 -25.20
C GLN A 76 -32.74 5.89 -23.93
N LEU A 77 -31.99 6.95 -23.68
CA LEU A 77 -32.13 7.87 -22.54
C LEU A 77 -33.14 8.97 -22.86
N LYS A 78 -33.70 9.62 -21.83
CA LYS A 78 -34.74 10.64 -21.98
C LYS A 78 -34.21 12.06 -22.19
N LYS A 79 -33.07 12.38 -21.58
CA LYS A 79 -32.45 13.72 -21.62
C LYS A 79 -30.99 13.61 -22.05
N GLN A 80 -30.50 14.59 -22.81
CA GLN A 80 -29.09 14.71 -23.22
C GLN A 80 -28.13 14.60 -22.05
N THR A 81 -28.40 15.34 -20.98
CA THR A 81 -27.59 15.34 -19.74
C THR A 81 -27.55 13.99 -19.02
N SER A 82 -28.43 13.04 -19.35
CA SER A 82 -28.45 11.72 -18.72
C SER A 82 -27.22 10.88 -19.09
N ILE A 83 -26.54 11.13 -20.21
CA ILE A 83 -25.30 10.43 -20.58
C ILE A 83 -24.22 10.60 -19.50
N GLU A 84 -24.12 11.79 -18.91
CA GLU A 84 -23.07 12.16 -17.94
C GLU A 84 -23.54 12.16 -16.48
N ARG A 85 -24.82 12.50 -16.24
CA ARG A 85 -25.34 12.70 -14.87
C ARG A 85 -26.05 11.49 -14.28
N ALA A 86 -26.46 10.52 -15.09
CA ALA A 86 -27.28 9.39 -14.62
C ALA A 86 -26.53 8.04 -14.69
N ARG A 87 -25.21 8.02 -14.41
CA ARG A 87 -24.36 6.83 -14.54
C ARG A 87 -24.79 5.72 -13.56
N THR A 88 -24.86 6.04 -12.26
CA THR A 88 -25.40 5.13 -11.23
C THR A 88 -26.77 4.59 -11.61
N MET A 89 -27.67 5.44 -12.09
CA MET A 89 -28.99 5.03 -12.55
C MET A 89 -28.92 4.07 -13.76
N GLN A 90 -28.06 4.36 -14.75
CA GLN A 90 -27.83 3.49 -15.91
C GLN A 90 -27.34 2.10 -15.49
N ARG A 91 -26.38 2.04 -14.56
CA ARG A 91 -25.90 0.79 -13.96
C ARG A 91 -26.98 0.07 -13.17
N ASN A 92 -27.69 0.76 -12.28
CA ASN A 92 -28.79 0.17 -11.49
C ASN A 92 -29.90 -0.38 -12.39
N PHE A 93 -30.20 0.29 -13.52
CA PHE A 93 -31.17 -0.19 -14.51
C PHE A 93 -30.69 -1.48 -15.22
N ILE A 94 -29.42 -1.54 -15.62
CA ILE A 94 -28.86 -2.76 -16.23
C ILE A 94 -28.69 -3.88 -15.21
N ALA A 95 -28.30 -3.58 -13.97
CA ALA A 95 -28.25 -4.54 -12.87
C ALA A 95 -29.63 -5.17 -12.62
N TRP A 96 -30.69 -4.34 -12.58
CA TRP A 96 -32.07 -4.82 -12.51
C TRP A 96 -32.44 -5.74 -13.69
N TYR A 97 -31.94 -5.42 -14.90
CA TYR A 97 -32.15 -6.25 -16.08
C TYR A 97 -31.45 -7.61 -15.98
N LEU A 98 -30.18 -7.61 -15.60
CA LEU A 98 -29.34 -8.81 -15.45
C LEU A 98 -29.83 -9.70 -14.30
N ASN A 99 -30.41 -9.11 -13.25
CA ASN A 99 -31.01 -9.82 -12.11
C ASN A 99 -32.39 -10.44 -12.43
N GLY A 100 -32.56 -10.99 -13.65
CA GLY A 100 -33.72 -11.79 -14.01
C GLY A 100 -35.02 -11.00 -14.19
N SER A 101 -34.95 -9.75 -14.64
CA SER A 101 -36.10 -8.84 -14.85
C SER A 101 -37.44 -9.55 -15.12
N ARG A 102 -38.48 -9.27 -14.33
CA ARG A 102 -39.84 -9.84 -14.47
C ARG A 102 -39.89 -11.40 -14.50
N LYS A 103 -39.12 -12.07 -13.63
CA LYS A 103 -39.01 -13.54 -13.54
C LYS A 103 -38.25 -14.21 -14.72
N GLY A 104 -37.39 -13.45 -15.39
CA GLY A 104 -36.43 -13.96 -16.35
C GLY A 104 -35.24 -14.67 -15.69
N LYS A 105 -34.38 -15.25 -16.52
CA LYS A 105 -33.12 -15.89 -16.09
C LYS A 105 -32.07 -14.84 -15.69
N LEU A 106 -31.31 -15.12 -14.64
CA LEU A 106 -30.11 -14.36 -14.25
C LEU A 106 -29.04 -14.43 -15.36
N LYS A 107 -28.30 -13.34 -15.56
CA LYS A 107 -27.27 -13.22 -16.61
C LYS A 107 -25.99 -12.63 -16.03
N ASP A 108 -24.85 -12.99 -16.61
CA ASP A 108 -23.54 -12.63 -16.07
C ASP A 108 -23.14 -11.20 -16.41
N ALA A 109 -23.37 -10.77 -17.66
CA ALA A 109 -22.97 -9.44 -18.12
C ALA A 109 -23.80 -8.89 -19.28
N ALA A 110 -23.58 -7.62 -19.63
CA ALA A 110 -24.08 -6.99 -20.84
C ALA A 110 -23.08 -6.02 -21.46
N LEU A 111 -23.06 -5.97 -22.79
CA LEU A 111 -22.49 -4.87 -23.58
C LEU A 111 -23.61 -3.92 -23.99
N VAL A 112 -23.51 -2.65 -23.64
CA VAL A 112 -24.63 -1.69 -23.69
C VAL A 112 -24.22 -0.42 -24.42
N ALA A 113 -24.97 -0.04 -25.45
CA ALA A 113 -24.90 1.30 -26.03
C ALA A 113 -25.96 2.20 -25.37
N PHE A 114 -25.53 3.18 -24.58
CA PHE A 114 -26.41 4.22 -24.02
C PHE A 114 -26.44 5.42 -24.97
N VAL A 115 -27.63 5.76 -25.43
CA VAL A 115 -27.85 6.75 -26.49
C VAL A 115 -28.85 7.77 -25.99
N SER A 116 -28.58 9.06 -26.20
CA SER A 116 -29.50 10.12 -25.84
C SER A 116 -30.02 10.87 -27.08
N PRO A 117 -31.26 11.41 -27.05
CA PRO A 117 -31.77 12.28 -28.10
C PRO A 117 -30.84 13.45 -28.37
N ASN A 118 -30.59 13.72 -29.65
CA ASN A 118 -29.81 14.87 -30.17
C ASN A 118 -28.36 14.98 -29.64
N SER A 119 -27.79 13.90 -29.09
CA SER A 119 -26.39 13.87 -28.69
C SER A 119 -25.52 13.32 -29.82
N GLU A 120 -24.43 14.02 -30.12
CA GLU A 120 -23.41 13.53 -31.06
C GLU A 120 -22.52 12.46 -30.42
N ASP A 121 -22.43 12.46 -29.10
CA ASP A 121 -21.68 11.50 -28.29
C ASP A 121 -22.62 10.49 -27.61
N TRP A 122 -22.12 9.29 -27.35
CA TRP A 122 -22.83 8.17 -26.74
C TRP A 122 -21.87 7.31 -25.91
N ARG A 123 -22.39 6.37 -25.12
CA ARG A 123 -21.55 5.53 -24.24
C ARG A 123 -21.62 4.07 -24.62
N PHE A 124 -20.46 3.45 -24.79
CA PHE A 124 -20.33 2.00 -24.92
C PHE A 124 -19.85 1.41 -23.60
N SER A 125 -20.71 0.63 -22.95
CA SER A 125 -20.49 0.14 -21.58
C SER A 125 -20.44 -1.38 -21.52
N PHE A 126 -19.61 -1.91 -20.64
CA PHE A 126 -19.64 -3.29 -20.16
C PHE A 126 -20.17 -3.29 -18.73
N VAL A 127 -21.22 -4.07 -18.44
CA VAL A 127 -21.83 -4.17 -17.12
C VAL A 127 -21.84 -5.63 -16.67
N LYS A 128 -21.31 -5.92 -15.47
CA LYS A 128 -21.15 -7.27 -14.94
C LYS A 128 -21.74 -7.38 -13.52
N MET A 129 -22.37 -8.50 -13.20
CA MET A 129 -22.89 -8.79 -11.86
C MET A 129 -21.81 -9.43 -10.96
N ASP A 130 -21.61 -8.91 -9.75
CA ASP A 130 -20.67 -9.46 -8.76
C ASP A 130 -21.37 -10.42 -7.79
N TYR A 131 -21.53 -11.69 -8.15
CA TYR A 131 -22.25 -12.65 -7.29
C TYR A 131 -21.54 -12.95 -5.97
N ARG A 132 -22.26 -12.83 -4.85
CA ARG A 132 -21.83 -13.37 -3.55
C ARG A 132 -22.33 -14.80 -3.38
N PHE A 133 -21.38 -15.71 -3.25
CA PHE A 133 -21.63 -17.13 -2.99
C PHE A 133 -21.47 -17.41 -1.50
N GLU A 134 -22.43 -18.10 -0.89
CA GLU A 134 -22.33 -18.58 0.49
C GLU A 134 -22.32 -20.11 0.49
N GLU A 135 -21.36 -20.70 1.19
CA GLU A 135 -21.27 -22.14 1.38
C GLU A 135 -22.20 -22.51 2.54
N THR A 136 -23.28 -23.26 2.26
CA THR A 136 -24.15 -23.71 3.34
C THR A 136 -23.40 -24.64 4.29
N PRO A 137 -23.84 -24.83 5.54
CA PRO A 137 -23.23 -25.79 6.47
C PRO A 137 -23.16 -27.25 5.96
N SER A 138 -23.85 -27.54 4.84
CA SER A 138 -23.86 -28.81 4.12
C SER A 138 -22.90 -28.87 2.92
N GLY A 139 -22.06 -27.85 2.71
CA GLY A 139 -21.11 -27.77 1.60
C GLY A 139 -21.74 -27.46 0.23
N LYS A 140 -22.99 -26.96 0.19
CA LYS A 140 -23.62 -26.52 -1.06
C LYS A 140 -23.47 -25.01 -1.20
N ILE A 141 -22.85 -24.60 -2.31
CA ILE A 141 -22.74 -23.19 -2.67
C ILE A 141 -24.13 -22.69 -3.10
N LYS A 142 -24.68 -21.71 -2.38
CA LYS A 142 -25.92 -21.03 -2.74
C LYS A 142 -25.62 -19.56 -3.02
N VAL A 143 -26.13 -19.03 -4.13
CA VAL A 143 -26.13 -17.58 -4.39
C VAL A 143 -27.06 -16.92 -3.38
N LYS A 144 -26.57 -15.93 -2.64
CA LYS A 144 -27.39 -15.19 -1.68
C LYS A 144 -28.39 -14.30 -2.44
N GLU A 145 -29.66 -14.30 -2.06
CA GLU A 145 -30.70 -13.41 -2.63
C GLU A 145 -30.57 -11.95 -2.09
N GLU A 146 -29.36 -11.46 -1.88
CA GLU A 146 -29.10 -10.06 -1.54
C GLU A 146 -29.03 -9.22 -2.83
N PHE A 147 -29.18 -7.89 -2.73
CA PHE A 147 -28.94 -7.00 -3.86
C PHE A 147 -27.45 -7.09 -4.27
N THR A 148 -27.18 -7.88 -5.30
CA THR A 148 -25.84 -8.05 -5.87
C THR A 148 -25.42 -6.78 -6.60
N PRO A 149 -24.29 -6.14 -6.22
CA PRO A 149 -23.82 -4.96 -6.94
C PRO A 149 -23.41 -5.33 -8.37
N ALA A 150 -23.70 -4.44 -9.31
CA ALA A 150 -23.10 -4.50 -10.65
C ALA A 150 -21.92 -3.54 -10.73
N ARG A 151 -20.89 -3.93 -11.48
CA ARG A 151 -19.82 -3.04 -11.93
C ARG A 151 -20.05 -2.64 -13.37
N ARG A 152 -19.72 -1.39 -13.68
CA ARG A 152 -19.83 -0.84 -15.02
C ARG A 152 -18.53 -0.20 -15.45
N TRP A 153 -18.07 -0.54 -16.64
CA TRP A 153 -16.96 0.11 -17.34
C TRP A 153 -17.47 0.75 -18.62
N SER A 154 -17.04 1.97 -18.96
CA SER A 154 -17.60 2.68 -20.11
C SER A 154 -16.58 3.46 -20.92
N PHE A 155 -16.65 3.34 -22.25
CA PHE A 155 -16.06 4.31 -23.17
C PHE A 155 -17.08 5.40 -23.47
N LEU A 156 -16.69 6.67 -23.34
CA LEU A 156 -17.36 7.77 -24.01
C LEU A 156 -16.84 7.84 -25.44
N VAL A 157 -17.74 7.78 -26.41
CA VAL A 157 -17.45 7.70 -27.85
C VAL A 157 -18.40 8.63 -28.60
N GLY A 158 -18.04 9.08 -29.80
CA GLY A 158 -18.86 10.04 -30.54
C GLY A 158 -18.05 10.91 -31.47
N ALA A 159 -18.72 11.89 -32.08
CA ALA A 159 -18.08 12.84 -32.99
C ALA A 159 -17.00 13.70 -32.30
N ASN A 160 -17.08 13.87 -30.98
CA ASN A 160 -16.17 14.71 -30.21
C ASN A 160 -15.12 13.93 -29.41
N GLU A 161 -15.05 12.60 -29.55
CA GLU A 161 -14.12 11.77 -28.80
C GLU A 161 -13.18 10.99 -29.72
N ALA A 162 -11.90 10.95 -29.34
CA ALA A 162 -10.90 10.17 -30.07
C ALA A 162 -11.11 8.67 -29.79
N SER A 163 -10.95 7.84 -30.83
CA SER A 163 -11.07 6.39 -30.66
C SER A 163 -9.75 5.68 -30.37
N HIS A 164 -8.63 6.40 -30.14
CA HIS A 164 -7.30 5.81 -29.96
C HIS A 164 -7.24 4.78 -28.81
N THR A 165 -7.81 5.10 -27.65
CA THR A 165 -7.90 4.16 -26.51
C THR A 165 -8.76 2.94 -26.85
N ALA A 166 -9.89 3.13 -27.52
CA ALA A 166 -10.72 2.01 -27.96
C ALA A 166 -10.01 1.15 -29.02
N GLN A 167 -9.23 1.76 -29.91
CA GLN A 167 -8.40 1.07 -30.90
C GLN A 167 -7.35 0.19 -30.23
N SER A 168 -6.57 0.71 -29.29
CA SER A 168 -5.55 -0.08 -28.60
C SER A 168 -6.14 -1.28 -27.84
N ARG A 169 -7.41 -1.20 -27.45
CA ARG A 169 -8.12 -2.25 -26.71
C ARG A 169 -8.87 -3.27 -27.56
N PHE A 170 -9.60 -2.84 -28.57
CA PHE A 170 -10.43 -3.74 -29.35
C PHE A 170 -9.73 -4.28 -30.61
N ILE A 171 -8.64 -3.66 -31.11
CA ILE A 171 -7.90 -4.19 -32.27
C ILE A 171 -7.42 -5.63 -32.04
N PRO A 172 -6.78 -5.98 -30.91
CA PRO A 172 -6.36 -7.37 -30.68
C PRO A 172 -7.51 -8.37 -30.76
N LEU A 173 -8.69 -8.02 -30.23
CA LEU A 173 -9.88 -8.87 -30.25
C LEU A 173 -10.51 -8.94 -31.66
N LEU A 174 -10.55 -7.83 -32.40
CA LEU A 174 -11.09 -7.80 -33.77
C LEU A 174 -10.18 -8.51 -34.79
N MET A 175 -8.88 -8.60 -34.51
CA MET A 175 -7.93 -9.31 -35.37
C MET A 175 -7.99 -10.83 -35.18
N ASP A 176 -8.43 -11.30 -34.01
CA ASP A 176 -8.65 -12.73 -33.73
C ASP A 176 -10.04 -13.16 -34.23
N ASP A 177 -10.11 -13.60 -35.48
CA ASP A 177 -11.33 -14.12 -36.10
C ASP A 177 -11.50 -15.64 -35.94
N GLU A 178 -10.56 -16.31 -35.28
CA GLU A 178 -10.58 -17.76 -35.05
C GLU A 178 -11.24 -18.13 -33.70
N HIS A 179 -11.08 -17.28 -32.67
CA HIS A 179 -11.53 -17.59 -31.31
C HIS A 179 -12.67 -16.69 -30.85
N LYS A 180 -13.53 -17.23 -29.98
CA LYS A 180 -14.56 -16.47 -29.28
C LYS A 180 -13.95 -15.73 -28.08
N PRO A 181 -14.13 -14.42 -27.92
CA PRO A 181 -13.58 -13.70 -26.77
C PRO A 181 -14.26 -14.13 -25.46
N THR A 182 -13.48 -14.55 -24.47
CA THR A 182 -14.02 -14.90 -23.15
C THR A 182 -14.53 -13.68 -22.40
N LEU A 183 -15.38 -13.87 -21.38
CA LEU A 183 -15.81 -12.79 -20.48
C LEU A 183 -14.62 -12.01 -19.90
N ALA A 184 -13.53 -12.71 -19.52
CA ALA A 184 -12.32 -12.09 -19.00
C ALA A 184 -11.57 -11.25 -20.05
N GLN A 185 -11.53 -11.69 -21.31
CA GLN A 185 -10.93 -10.90 -22.40
C GLN A 185 -11.75 -9.64 -22.71
N LEU A 186 -13.08 -9.74 -22.63
CA LEU A 186 -13.97 -8.57 -22.77
C LEU A 186 -13.78 -7.60 -21.60
N GLU A 187 -13.71 -8.11 -20.37
CA GLU A 187 -13.44 -7.29 -19.18
C GLU A 187 -12.08 -6.59 -19.28
N GLU A 188 -11.03 -7.29 -19.72
CA GLU A 188 -9.69 -6.70 -19.93
C GLU A 188 -9.68 -5.61 -21.02
N ALA A 189 -10.50 -5.73 -22.07
CA ALA A 189 -10.63 -4.68 -23.08
C ALA A 189 -11.24 -3.38 -22.51
N PHE A 190 -11.96 -3.47 -21.39
CA PHE A 190 -12.50 -2.32 -20.64
C PHE A 190 -11.64 -1.97 -19.41
N ASN A 191 -10.49 -2.61 -19.21
CA ASN A 191 -9.64 -2.36 -18.05
C ASN A 191 -8.88 -1.03 -18.19
N ILE A 192 -9.26 -0.06 -17.37
CA ILE A 192 -8.64 1.27 -17.31
C ILE A 192 -7.18 1.22 -16.82
N GLU A 193 -6.81 0.29 -15.94
CA GLU A 193 -5.47 0.30 -15.32
C GLU A 193 -4.36 0.17 -16.38
N THR A 194 -4.63 -0.54 -17.48
CA THR A 194 -3.70 -0.63 -18.61
C THR A 194 -3.51 0.72 -19.32
N VAL A 195 -4.60 1.47 -19.56
CA VAL A 195 -4.57 2.81 -20.17
C VAL A 195 -3.85 3.81 -19.26
N THR A 196 -4.19 3.78 -17.98
CA THR A 196 -3.56 4.54 -16.89
C THR A 196 -2.05 4.34 -16.85
N LYS A 197 -1.60 3.08 -16.93
CA LYS A 197 -0.17 2.74 -16.92
C LYS A 197 0.56 3.24 -18.17
N GLU A 198 -0.04 3.10 -19.34
CA GLU A 198 0.51 3.61 -20.60
C GLU A 198 0.64 5.13 -20.56
N PHE A 199 -0.41 5.84 -20.15
CA PHE A 199 -0.40 7.29 -20.02
C PHE A 199 0.66 7.76 -19.02
N PHE A 200 0.77 7.11 -17.85
CA PHE A 200 1.79 7.43 -16.85
C PHE A 200 3.21 7.40 -17.42
N LEU A 201 3.55 6.37 -18.21
CA LEU A 201 4.88 6.25 -18.80
C LEU A 201 5.17 7.40 -19.77
N LYS A 202 4.20 7.78 -20.60
CA LYS A 202 4.31 8.90 -21.53
C LYS A 202 4.36 10.25 -20.79
N TYR A 203 3.54 10.44 -19.77
CA TYR A 203 3.54 11.65 -18.93
C TYR A 203 4.88 11.84 -18.21
N ARG A 204 5.50 10.76 -17.70
CA ARG A 204 6.84 10.79 -17.11
C ARG A 204 7.88 11.27 -18.11
N GLU A 205 7.85 10.75 -19.33
CA GLU A 205 8.77 11.18 -20.40
C GLU A 205 8.60 12.67 -20.71
N LEU A 206 7.36 13.17 -20.72
CA LEU A 206 7.06 14.60 -20.87
C LEU A 206 7.61 15.42 -19.70
N PHE A 207 7.47 14.96 -18.46
CA PHE A 207 8.04 15.63 -17.28
C PHE A 207 9.55 15.79 -17.39
N ILE A 208 10.27 14.72 -17.74
CA ILE A 208 11.73 14.75 -17.89
C ILE A 208 12.13 15.77 -18.97
N ARG A 209 11.47 15.72 -20.15
CA ARG A 209 11.74 16.66 -21.26
C ARG A 209 11.43 18.10 -20.90
N THR A 210 10.35 18.35 -20.17
CA THR A 210 9.95 19.69 -19.73
C THR A 210 10.97 20.27 -18.77
N LYS A 211 11.42 19.48 -17.79
CA LYS A 211 12.47 19.88 -16.85
C LYS A 211 13.79 20.16 -17.56
N GLU A 212 14.22 19.30 -18.48
CA GLU A 212 15.45 19.49 -19.27
C GLU A 212 15.38 20.76 -20.13
N ALA A 213 14.24 21.04 -20.76
CA ALA A 213 14.04 22.27 -21.51
C ALA A 213 14.13 23.52 -20.60
N LEU A 214 13.58 23.45 -19.39
CA LEU A 214 13.70 24.52 -18.39
C LEU A 214 15.15 24.73 -17.93
N ASP A 215 15.88 23.65 -17.63
CA ASP A 215 17.29 23.75 -17.26
C ASP A 215 18.12 24.45 -18.37
N GLU A 216 17.84 24.14 -19.63
CA GLU A 216 18.50 24.80 -20.76
C GLU A 216 18.17 26.30 -20.83
N VAL A 217 16.91 26.69 -20.58
CA VAL A 217 16.51 28.10 -20.55
C VAL A 217 17.19 28.84 -19.39
N VAL A 218 17.14 28.28 -18.18
CA VAL A 218 17.79 28.86 -16.98
C VAL A 218 19.30 28.99 -17.17
N ALA A 219 19.95 28.00 -17.80
CA ALA A 219 21.38 28.05 -18.07
C ALA A 219 21.78 29.09 -19.12
N ARG A 220 20.90 29.40 -20.08
CA ARG A 220 21.18 30.33 -21.19
C ARG A 220 20.75 31.77 -20.93
N ASN A 221 19.78 32.00 -20.03
CA ASN A 221 19.22 33.32 -19.75
C ASN A 221 19.51 33.78 -18.32
N GLU A 222 20.45 34.72 -18.17
CA GLU A 222 20.85 35.27 -16.86
C GLU A 222 19.69 35.94 -16.10
N LYS A 223 18.73 36.54 -16.81
CA LYS A 223 17.57 37.20 -16.18
C LYS A 223 16.63 36.19 -15.53
N VAL A 224 16.32 35.11 -16.26
CA VAL A 224 15.50 34.00 -15.75
C VAL A 224 16.19 33.36 -14.55
N LYS A 225 17.51 33.11 -14.65
CA LYS A 225 18.29 32.56 -13.54
C LYS A 225 18.24 33.44 -12.29
N ALA A 226 18.46 34.75 -12.44
CA ALA A 226 18.43 35.68 -11.32
C ALA A 226 17.05 35.75 -10.64
N ASP A 227 15.96 35.70 -11.41
CA ASP A 227 14.59 35.69 -10.87
C ASP A 227 14.32 34.37 -10.13
N PHE A 228 14.68 33.23 -10.73
CA PHE A 228 14.52 31.91 -10.09
C PHE A 228 15.31 31.80 -8.79
N ASP A 229 16.57 32.24 -8.77
CA ASP A 229 17.41 32.23 -7.57
C ASP A 229 16.82 33.15 -6.47
N THR A 230 16.31 34.33 -6.85
CA THR A 230 15.72 35.30 -5.90
C THR A 230 14.39 34.83 -5.32
N LYS A 231 13.63 34.06 -6.09
CA LYS A 231 12.30 33.55 -5.72
C LYS A 231 12.33 32.10 -5.21
N GLU A 232 13.52 31.49 -5.10
CA GLU A 232 13.73 30.11 -4.68
C GLU A 232 12.95 29.09 -5.53
N ILE A 233 12.93 29.29 -6.85
CA ILE A 233 12.20 28.45 -7.80
C ILE A 233 13.12 27.38 -8.37
N ASP A 234 12.77 26.11 -8.19
CA ASP A 234 13.46 25.00 -8.83
C ASP A 234 12.72 24.50 -10.10
N THR A 235 13.51 24.03 -11.08
CA THR A 235 12.99 23.57 -12.39
C THR A 235 12.18 22.29 -12.30
N VAL A 236 12.36 21.48 -11.25
CA VAL A 236 11.59 20.23 -11.03
C VAL A 236 10.14 20.58 -10.65
N ASN A 237 9.94 21.45 -9.67
CA ASN A 237 8.63 21.89 -9.22
C ASN A 237 7.95 22.80 -10.26
N PHE A 238 8.72 23.60 -11.01
CA PHE A 238 8.19 24.34 -12.16
C PHE A 238 7.63 23.38 -13.23
N ALA A 239 8.40 22.35 -13.63
CA ALA A 239 7.96 21.36 -14.61
C ALA A 239 6.71 20.59 -14.15
N LYS A 240 6.66 20.20 -12.88
CA LYS A 240 5.48 19.58 -12.25
C LYS A 240 4.27 20.51 -12.36
N LYS A 241 4.40 21.77 -11.93
CA LYS A 241 3.30 22.74 -11.96
C LYS A 241 2.80 23.02 -13.38
N LEU A 242 3.71 23.21 -14.35
CA LEU A 242 3.36 23.46 -15.74
C LEU A 242 2.53 22.31 -16.33
N LEU A 243 2.99 21.08 -16.21
CA LEU A 243 2.23 19.93 -16.72
C LEU A 243 0.89 19.78 -15.98
N GLY A 244 0.85 20.08 -14.69
CA GLY A 244 -0.38 20.09 -13.89
C GLY A 244 -1.41 21.12 -14.38
N GLN A 245 -0.95 22.34 -14.67
CA GLN A 245 -1.80 23.38 -15.26
C GLN A 245 -2.33 22.96 -16.63
N VAL A 246 -1.48 22.42 -17.52
CA VAL A 246 -1.91 21.98 -18.85
C VAL A 246 -2.92 20.83 -18.76
N VAL A 247 -2.67 19.80 -17.94
CA VAL A 247 -3.63 18.71 -17.77
C VAL A 247 -4.95 19.21 -17.17
N PHE A 248 -4.90 20.12 -16.19
CA PHE A 248 -6.11 20.69 -15.62
C PHE A 248 -6.99 21.34 -16.69
N LEU A 249 -6.39 22.08 -17.62
CA LEU A 249 -7.10 22.64 -18.75
C LEU A 249 -7.64 21.57 -19.71
N TYR A 250 -6.94 20.45 -19.89
CA TYR A 250 -7.46 19.30 -20.67
C TYR A 250 -8.71 18.68 -20.06
N PHE A 251 -8.80 18.61 -18.71
CA PHE A 251 -10.04 18.24 -18.05
C PHE A 251 -11.12 19.30 -18.29
N LEU A 252 -10.80 20.57 -18.03
CA LEU A 252 -11.82 21.62 -18.03
C LEU A 252 -12.35 21.96 -19.43
N GLN A 253 -11.53 21.85 -20.49
CA GLN A 253 -11.99 22.10 -21.86
C GLN A 253 -13.09 21.13 -22.30
N LYS A 254 -13.20 19.94 -21.69
CA LYS A 254 -14.29 18.99 -21.98
C LYS A 254 -15.68 19.54 -21.61
N LYS A 255 -15.75 20.55 -20.73
CA LYS A 255 -17.00 21.28 -20.42
C LYS A 255 -17.40 22.30 -21.50
N GLY A 256 -16.57 22.54 -22.51
CA GLY A 256 -16.85 23.53 -23.56
C GLY A 256 -16.82 24.98 -23.06
N TRP A 257 -16.11 25.24 -21.96
CA TRP A 257 -16.02 26.58 -21.35
C TRP A 257 -14.91 27.43 -21.93
N PHE A 258 -13.99 26.88 -22.71
CA PHE A 258 -12.94 27.68 -23.34
C PHE A 258 -13.28 28.00 -24.79
N GLY A 259 -12.88 29.18 -25.25
CA GLY A 259 -13.06 29.56 -26.65
C GLY A 259 -14.50 29.85 -27.04
N VAL A 260 -15.37 30.19 -26.07
CA VAL A 260 -16.77 30.54 -26.34
C VAL A 260 -16.82 31.91 -27.02
N ASP A 261 -17.59 32.05 -28.09
CA ASP A 261 -17.73 33.33 -28.79
C ASP A 261 -18.41 34.38 -27.89
N ARG A 262 -18.15 35.67 -28.15
CA ARG A 262 -18.61 36.79 -27.30
C ARG A 262 -20.13 36.80 -27.07
N ASP A 263 -20.91 36.41 -28.06
CA ASP A 263 -22.38 36.42 -27.98
C ASP A 263 -22.97 35.00 -27.80
N ALA A 264 -22.12 33.97 -27.71
CA ALA A 264 -22.57 32.60 -27.54
C ALA A 264 -22.79 32.23 -26.07
N ASP A 265 -23.63 31.22 -25.84
CA ASP A 265 -23.89 30.67 -24.51
C ASP A 265 -22.70 29.84 -24.01
N TRP A 266 -22.51 29.81 -22.69
CA TRP A 266 -21.47 28.97 -22.08
C TRP A 266 -21.70 27.49 -22.39
N GLY A 267 -20.59 26.77 -22.61
CA GLY A 267 -20.61 25.35 -22.99
C GLY A 267 -20.56 25.10 -24.50
N THR A 268 -20.69 26.12 -25.35
CA THR A 268 -20.57 25.98 -26.82
C THR A 268 -19.12 26.04 -27.32
N GLY A 269 -18.15 26.24 -26.43
CA GLY A 269 -16.74 26.35 -26.78
C GLY A 269 -16.16 25.02 -27.24
N PRO A 270 -15.06 25.03 -28.02
CA PRO A 270 -14.41 23.81 -28.47
C PRO A 270 -13.89 22.94 -27.32
N LYS A 271 -14.10 21.63 -27.42
CA LYS A 271 -13.54 20.62 -26.50
C LYS A 271 -12.04 20.35 -26.74
N ASP A 272 -11.44 20.97 -27.76
CA ASP A 272 -10.05 20.89 -28.19
C ASP A 272 -9.35 22.26 -28.18
N PHE A 273 -9.80 23.19 -27.33
CA PHE A 273 -9.35 24.58 -27.30
C PHE A 273 -7.83 24.77 -27.26
N LEU A 274 -7.11 24.00 -26.43
CA LEU A 274 -5.64 24.12 -26.34
C LEU A 274 -4.93 23.79 -27.65
N ARG A 275 -5.44 22.81 -28.40
CA ARG A 275 -4.92 22.46 -29.73
C ARG A 275 -5.15 23.60 -30.71
N ARG A 276 -6.32 24.23 -30.69
CA ARG A 276 -6.65 25.38 -31.54
C ARG A 276 -5.82 26.62 -31.22
N LEU A 277 -5.54 26.86 -29.94
CA LEU A 277 -4.58 27.89 -29.51
C LEU A 277 -3.20 27.65 -30.13
N PHE A 278 -2.68 26.42 -30.06
CA PHE A 278 -1.40 26.05 -30.67
C PHE A 278 -1.43 26.19 -32.21
N ASN A 279 -2.56 25.86 -32.83
CA ASN A 279 -2.76 26.01 -34.28
C ASN A 279 -2.95 27.47 -34.73
N ARG A 280 -2.87 28.44 -33.81
CA ARG A 280 -2.97 29.89 -34.07
C ARG A 280 -4.35 30.34 -34.54
N GLU A 281 -5.40 29.61 -34.20
CA GLU A 281 -6.78 29.95 -34.57
C GLU A 281 -7.30 31.19 -33.83
N TYR A 282 -6.74 31.50 -32.66
CA TYR A 282 -7.13 32.65 -31.82
C TYR A 282 -6.13 33.81 -31.84
N GLY A 283 -5.12 33.76 -32.72
CA GLY A 283 -4.14 34.83 -32.89
C GLY A 283 -2.72 34.32 -33.18
N PRO A 284 -1.86 35.17 -33.78
CA PRO A 284 -0.46 34.84 -34.00
C PRO A 284 0.34 34.86 -32.69
N TYR A 285 1.32 33.97 -32.57
CA TYR A 285 2.29 33.97 -31.47
C TYR A 285 3.67 33.51 -31.95
N HIS A 286 4.71 33.83 -31.19
CA HIS A 286 6.09 33.39 -31.42
C HIS A 286 6.46 32.19 -30.54
N ASN A 287 6.20 32.30 -29.24
CA ASN A 287 6.46 31.26 -28.25
C ASN A 287 5.16 30.83 -27.56
N PHE A 288 4.82 29.55 -27.63
CA PHE A 288 3.54 29.07 -27.10
C PHE A 288 3.44 29.21 -25.58
N PHE A 289 4.54 29.04 -24.84
CA PHE A 289 4.49 29.20 -23.39
C PHE A 289 4.29 30.67 -22.99
N ASN A 290 5.17 31.57 -23.43
CA ASN A 290 5.13 32.98 -23.01
C ASN A 290 3.94 33.75 -23.60
N ASP A 291 3.63 33.55 -24.88
CA ASP A 291 2.65 34.40 -25.56
C ASP A 291 1.21 33.91 -25.36
N ILE A 292 1.04 32.62 -25.03
CA ILE A 292 -0.28 31.97 -24.92
C ILE A 292 -0.53 31.42 -23.51
N LEU A 293 0.32 30.50 -23.02
CA LEU A 293 0.05 29.82 -21.75
C LEU A 293 0.19 30.73 -20.52
N GLU A 294 1.23 31.58 -20.45
CA GLU A 294 1.37 32.51 -19.31
C GLU A 294 0.19 33.49 -19.21
N PRO A 295 -0.25 34.17 -20.29
CA PRO A 295 -1.46 34.99 -20.26
C PRO A 295 -2.74 34.18 -19.98
N LEU A 296 -2.83 32.94 -20.45
CA LEU A 296 -3.97 32.08 -20.15
C LEU A 296 -4.03 31.76 -18.65
N PHE A 297 -2.91 31.37 -18.04
CA PHE A 297 -2.83 31.04 -16.62
C PHE A 297 -2.96 32.29 -15.74
N TYR A 298 -2.04 33.23 -15.88
CA TYR A 298 -1.79 34.26 -14.88
C TYR A 298 -2.64 35.52 -15.07
N GLU A 299 -3.39 35.60 -16.17
CA GLU A 299 -4.30 36.70 -16.47
C GLU A 299 -5.73 36.19 -16.73
N ALA A 300 -5.94 35.35 -17.76
CA ALA A 300 -7.28 34.93 -18.15
C ALA A 300 -7.97 34.11 -17.03
N LEU A 301 -7.34 33.06 -16.52
CA LEU A 301 -7.95 32.19 -15.51
C LEU A 301 -7.95 32.81 -14.11
N ARG A 302 -7.11 33.83 -13.88
CA ARG A 302 -6.83 34.42 -12.57
C ARG A 302 -7.52 35.75 -12.30
N VAL A 303 -7.83 36.55 -13.32
CA VAL A 303 -8.43 37.88 -13.13
C VAL A 303 -9.93 37.81 -13.35
N ASP A 304 -10.73 38.33 -12.41
CA ASP A 304 -12.18 38.38 -12.56
C ASP A 304 -12.58 39.38 -13.66
N ARG A 305 -13.27 38.86 -14.68
CA ARG A 305 -13.82 39.60 -15.82
C ARG A 305 -15.32 39.39 -15.98
N SER A 306 -16.02 39.00 -14.91
CA SER A 306 -17.48 38.77 -14.91
C SER A 306 -18.29 39.98 -15.41
N HIS A 307 -17.77 41.20 -15.21
CA HIS A 307 -18.39 42.43 -15.70
C HIS A 307 -18.48 42.55 -17.24
N ASP A 308 -17.65 41.81 -18.00
CA ASP A 308 -17.70 41.72 -19.48
C ASP A 308 -17.99 40.27 -19.93
N ASP A 309 -18.84 39.56 -19.17
CA ASP A 309 -19.19 38.14 -19.39
C ASP A 309 -17.97 37.23 -19.60
N HIS A 310 -16.90 37.51 -18.84
CA HIS A 310 -15.59 36.86 -18.90
C HIS A 310 -14.91 36.86 -20.27
N TYR A 311 -15.26 37.81 -21.13
CA TYR A 311 -14.58 38.02 -22.40
C TYR A 311 -13.10 38.36 -22.17
N TYR A 312 -12.22 37.74 -22.95
CA TYR A 312 -10.78 37.95 -22.91
C TYR A 312 -10.28 38.43 -24.27
N SER A 313 -9.98 39.72 -24.35
CA SER A 313 -9.67 40.40 -25.61
C SER A 313 -8.45 39.83 -26.33
N ARG A 314 -7.46 39.30 -25.60
CA ARG A 314 -6.22 38.76 -26.19
C ARG A 314 -6.46 37.55 -27.07
N PHE A 315 -7.43 36.70 -26.73
CA PHE A 315 -7.83 35.54 -27.52
C PHE A 315 -9.19 35.71 -28.21
N ASN A 316 -9.81 36.88 -28.09
CA ASN A 316 -11.11 37.20 -28.70
C ASN A 316 -12.22 36.18 -28.39
N CYS A 317 -12.25 35.66 -27.16
CA CYS A 317 -13.23 34.65 -26.72
C CYS A 317 -13.49 34.77 -25.21
N LYS A 318 -14.54 34.11 -24.72
CA LYS A 318 -14.80 34.00 -23.28
C LYS A 318 -13.97 32.88 -22.67
N ILE A 319 -13.42 33.15 -21.49
CA ILE A 319 -12.61 32.21 -20.71
C ILE A 319 -12.98 32.36 -19.24
N PRO A 320 -13.30 31.26 -18.53
CA PRO A 320 -13.67 31.31 -17.12
C PRO A 320 -12.67 32.04 -16.25
N PHE A 321 -13.19 32.67 -15.20
CA PHE A 321 -12.40 33.01 -14.02
C PHE A 321 -12.47 31.84 -13.03
N LEU A 322 -11.31 31.34 -12.58
CA LEU A 322 -11.20 30.20 -11.65
C LEU A 322 -10.52 30.54 -10.33
N ASN A 323 -10.10 31.80 -10.11
CA ASN A 323 -9.29 32.26 -8.96
C ASN A 323 -7.79 31.91 -9.03
N GLY A 324 -6.97 32.67 -8.30
CA GLY A 324 -5.50 32.61 -8.31
C GLY A 324 -4.93 31.56 -7.36
N GLY A 325 -5.16 30.27 -7.62
CA GLY A 325 -4.51 29.17 -6.88
C GLY A 325 -3.45 28.49 -7.74
N LEU A 326 -3.84 27.39 -8.38
CA LEU A 326 -3.05 26.68 -9.40
C LEU A 326 -2.46 27.62 -10.47
N PHE A 327 -3.21 28.67 -10.80
CA PHE A 327 -2.89 29.66 -11.82
C PHE A 327 -2.24 30.93 -11.25
N ASP A 328 -1.59 30.85 -10.08
CA ASP A 328 -0.63 31.86 -9.65
C ASP A 328 0.78 31.52 -10.19
N PRO A 329 1.61 32.52 -10.54
CA PRO A 329 3.03 32.29 -10.86
C PRO A 329 3.75 31.66 -9.66
N ILE A 330 4.55 30.62 -9.89
CA ILE A 330 5.33 29.97 -8.81
C ILE A 330 6.32 30.98 -8.19
N GLY A 331 6.39 31.04 -6.86
CA GLY A 331 7.24 32.02 -6.16
C GLY A 331 6.91 33.49 -6.47
N ASN A 332 5.79 33.78 -7.15
CA ASN A 332 5.49 35.11 -7.72
C ASN A 332 6.66 35.66 -8.56
N TYR A 333 7.25 34.85 -9.44
CA TYR A 333 8.21 35.35 -10.43
C TYR A 333 7.57 36.39 -11.36
N ASP A 334 8.40 37.26 -11.93
CA ASP A 334 7.94 38.38 -12.74
C ASP A 334 7.64 37.94 -14.16
N TRP A 335 6.55 37.19 -14.35
CA TRP A 335 6.13 36.64 -15.65
C TRP A 335 5.85 37.72 -16.71
N VAL A 336 5.68 38.99 -16.31
CA VAL A 336 5.47 40.11 -17.25
C VAL A 336 6.80 40.60 -17.84
N HIS A 337 7.89 40.49 -17.08
CA HIS A 337 9.19 41.01 -17.49
C HIS A 337 10.25 39.93 -17.70
N THR A 338 10.03 38.70 -17.27
CA THR A 338 10.99 37.58 -17.35
C THR A 338 10.48 36.52 -18.34
N ASP A 339 10.93 36.60 -19.59
CA ASP A 339 10.54 35.67 -20.66
C ASP A 339 11.18 34.26 -20.50
N ILE A 340 10.35 33.21 -20.33
CA ILE A 340 10.77 31.80 -20.26
C ILE A 340 10.53 31.08 -21.60
N THR A 341 11.42 31.26 -22.57
CA THR A 341 11.21 30.76 -23.94
C THR A 341 11.37 29.24 -24.08
N LEU A 342 10.33 28.46 -23.76
CA LEU A 342 10.29 26.99 -23.98
C LEU A 342 10.10 26.65 -25.46
N PRO A 343 10.77 25.63 -26.03
CA PRO A 343 10.61 25.25 -27.44
C PRO A 343 9.16 24.87 -27.78
N ASN A 344 8.64 25.34 -28.92
CA ASN A 344 7.28 25.00 -29.36
C ASN A 344 7.11 23.50 -29.64
N GLU A 345 8.20 22.84 -30.07
CA GLU A 345 8.28 21.40 -30.33
C GLU A 345 8.10 20.54 -29.07
N LEU A 346 8.25 21.13 -27.87
CA LEU A 346 7.89 20.49 -26.60
C LEU A 346 6.39 20.24 -26.51
N PHE A 347 5.57 21.13 -27.07
CA PHE A 347 4.11 21.06 -27.00
C PHE A 347 3.50 20.26 -28.15
N SER A 348 4.01 20.42 -29.37
CA SER A 348 3.59 19.60 -30.52
C SER A 348 4.65 19.54 -31.62
N ASN A 349 4.78 18.40 -32.28
CA ASN A 349 5.74 18.18 -33.37
C ASN A 349 5.28 17.07 -34.34
N ASP A 350 6.05 16.82 -35.40
CA ASP A 350 5.75 15.82 -36.43
C ASP A 350 6.54 14.49 -36.26
N VAL A 351 7.12 14.23 -35.09
CA VAL A 351 7.95 13.04 -34.87
C VAL A 351 7.08 11.77 -34.86
N THR A 352 7.40 10.79 -35.68
CA THR A 352 6.73 9.48 -35.65
C THR A 352 7.25 8.63 -34.48
N THR A 353 6.35 8.16 -33.62
CA THR A 353 6.70 7.31 -32.47
C THR A 353 6.92 5.86 -32.88
N LYS A 354 7.46 5.04 -31.97
CA LYS A 354 7.68 3.60 -32.22
C LYS A 354 6.37 2.84 -32.47
N GLU A 355 5.27 3.36 -31.91
CA GLU A 355 3.92 2.83 -32.03
C GLU A 355 3.25 3.20 -33.37
N GLY A 356 3.87 4.11 -34.13
CA GLY A 356 3.37 4.58 -35.44
C GLY A 356 2.52 5.84 -35.37
N ASP A 357 2.43 6.49 -34.21
CA ASP A 357 1.67 7.73 -34.05
C ASP A 357 2.50 8.95 -34.50
N ILE A 358 1.83 10.02 -34.93
CA ILE A 358 2.47 11.29 -35.30
C ILE A 358 2.47 12.23 -34.09
N GLY A 359 3.63 12.82 -33.82
CA GLY A 359 3.89 13.75 -32.72
C GLY A 359 4.31 13.08 -31.43
N ASN A 360 4.97 13.82 -30.55
CA ASN A 360 5.30 13.36 -29.20
C ASN A 360 5.34 14.51 -28.19
N GLY A 361 4.83 15.69 -28.55
CA GLY A 361 4.73 16.82 -27.65
C GLY A 361 3.65 16.62 -26.58
N ILE A 362 3.59 17.56 -25.63
CA ILE A 362 2.62 17.54 -24.53
C ILE A 362 1.18 17.41 -25.06
N LEU A 363 0.81 18.28 -26.02
CA LEU A 363 -0.53 18.27 -26.61
C LEU A 363 -0.75 17.02 -27.46
N ASP A 364 0.25 16.56 -28.21
CA ASP A 364 0.13 15.38 -29.09
C ASP A 364 -0.16 14.09 -28.30
N ILE A 365 0.44 13.97 -27.12
CA ILE A 365 0.21 12.84 -26.23
C ILE A 365 -1.17 12.98 -25.59
N PHE A 366 -1.53 14.14 -25.05
CA PHE A 366 -2.80 14.32 -24.37
C PHE A 366 -3.99 14.14 -25.32
N ASP A 367 -3.92 14.60 -26.57
CA ASP A 367 -4.98 14.44 -27.57
C ASP A 367 -5.30 12.96 -27.92
N ARG A 368 -4.41 12.02 -27.59
CA ARG A 368 -4.63 10.57 -27.82
C ARG A 368 -5.44 9.88 -26.74
N TYR A 369 -5.63 10.54 -25.61
CA TYR A 369 -6.34 9.98 -24.47
C TYR A 369 -7.62 10.76 -24.22
N ASN A 370 -8.69 10.03 -23.89
CA ASN A 370 -9.94 10.66 -23.49
C ASN A 370 -9.80 11.08 -22.03
N PHE A 371 -10.14 12.33 -21.72
CA PHE A 371 -10.17 12.87 -20.36
C PHE A 371 -11.61 12.89 -19.86
N THR A 372 -11.83 12.42 -18.64
CA THR A 372 -13.12 12.53 -17.94
C THR A 372 -12.97 13.46 -16.76
N VAL A 373 -13.93 14.36 -16.58
CA VAL A 373 -13.88 15.33 -15.48
C VAL A 373 -14.32 14.69 -14.15
N LYS A 374 -15.07 13.59 -14.19
CA LYS A 374 -15.49 12.86 -12.98
C LYS A 374 -14.45 11.82 -12.60
N GLU A 375 -14.05 11.79 -11.34
CA GLU A 375 -13.28 10.67 -10.78
C GLU A 375 -14.13 9.38 -10.86
N ASP A 376 -13.48 8.27 -11.18
CA ASP A 376 -14.14 6.97 -11.20
C ASP A 376 -14.46 6.50 -9.76
N GLU A 377 -15.50 5.69 -9.63
CA GLU A 377 -15.98 5.14 -8.37
C GLU A 377 -15.71 3.61 -8.33
N PRO A 378 -15.82 2.93 -7.17
CA PRO A 378 -15.58 1.49 -7.10
C PRO A 378 -16.47 0.65 -8.03
N LEU A 379 -17.71 1.11 -8.29
CA LEU A 379 -18.69 0.39 -9.09
C LEU A 379 -18.92 0.99 -10.50
N GLU A 380 -18.38 2.18 -10.76
CA GLU A 380 -18.49 2.91 -12.03
C GLU A 380 -17.11 3.38 -12.48
N LYS A 381 -16.63 2.83 -13.59
CA LYS A 381 -15.32 3.18 -14.17
C LYS A 381 -15.50 3.68 -15.60
N ASP A 382 -14.95 4.83 -15.93
CA ASP A 382 -14.82 5.30 -17.31
C ASP A 382 -13.46 4.85 -17.85
N VAL A 383 -13.38 4.37 -19.09
CA VAL A 383 -12.10 4.01 -19.73
C VAL A 383 -11.47 5.29 -20.30
N ALA A 384 -11.14 6.21 -19.40
CA ALA A 384 -10.64 7.55 -19.66
C ALA A 384 -9.68 7.99 -18.54
N ILE A 385 -8.84 8.98 -18.82
CA ILE A 385 -7.99 9.60 -17.82
C ILE A 385 -8.88 10.40 -16.87
N ASP A 386 -8.87 10.08 -15.58
CA ASP A 386 -9.64 10.75 -14.53
C ASP A 386 -8.73 11.60 -13.61
N PRO A 387 -9.27 12.49 -12.77
CA PRO A 387 -8.46 13.28 -11.85
C PRO A 387 -7.72 12.44 -10.78
N GLU A 388 -8.18 11.22 -10.46
CA GLU A 388 -7.47 10.32 -9.55
C GLU A 388 -6.16 9.83 -10.18
N LEU A 389 -6.15 9.57 -11.49
CA LEU A 389 -4.94 9.19 -12.20
C LEU A 389 -3.84 10.22 -11.99
N LEU A 390 -4.17 11.52 -11.96
CA LEU A 390 -3.17 12.53 -11.62
C LEU A 390 -2.60 12.28 -10.24
N GLY A 391 -3.41 11.99 -9.23
CA GLY A 391 -2.93 11.60 -7.91
C GLY A 391 -1.93 10.43 -7.98
N LYS A 392 -2.30 9.34 -8.66
CA LYS A 392 -1.45 8.15 -8.86
C LYS A 392 -0.14 8.49 -9.59
N VAL A 393 -0.21 9.30 -10.65
CA VAL A 393 0.90 9.71 -11.51
C VAL A 393 1.86 10.60 -10.73
N TYR A 394 1.34 11.61 -10.06
CA TYR A 394 2.15 12.57 -9.32
C TYR A 394 2.77 11.98 -8.07
N GLU A 395 2.08 11.10 -7.34
CA GLU A 395 2.70 10.40 -6.20
C GLU A 395 3.98 9.67 -6.62
N LYS A 396 3.98 9.03 -7.79
CA LYS A 396 5.21 8.43 -8.34
C LYS A 396 6.30 9.45 -8.67
N PHE A 397 5.96 10.73 -8.88
CA PHE A 397 6.92 11.82 -9.03
C PHE A 397 7.26 12.56 -7.73
N ASN A 398 6.53 12.36 -6.63
CA ASN A 398 6.84 13.00 -5.35
C ASN A 398 8.21 12.52 -4.82
N ALA A 399 8.59 11.28 -5.13
CA ALA A 399 9.94 10.78 -4.87
C ALA A 399 11.04 11.57 -5.62
N ILE A 400 10.69 12.23 -6.73
CA ILE A 400 11.60 13.04 -7.54
C ILE A 400 11.65 14.46 -7.00
N ARG A 401 12.80 14.84 -6.47
CA ARG A 401 13.11 16.13 -5.87
C ARG A 401 14.33 16.74 -6.55
N PRO A 402 14.55 18.07 -6.40
CA PRO A 402 15.72 18.73 -6.96
C PRO A 402 17.05 18.06 -6.59
N ASP A 403 17.18 17.56 -5.36
CA ASP A 403 18.40 16.94 -4.82
C ASP A 403 18.69 15.53 -5.37
N ASN A 404 17.69 14.83 -5.92
CA ASN A 404 17.82 13.41 -6.30
C ASN A 404 17.46 13.11 -7.77
N PHE A 405 17.14 14.13 -8.58
CA PHE A 405 16.72 13.97 -9.97
C PHE A 405 17.72 13.17 -10.84
N GLU A 406 19.02 13.41 -10.68
CA GLU A 406 20.06 12.70 -11.45
C GLU A 406 20.18 11.22 -11.06
N GLU A 407 19.92 10.89 -9.79
CA GLU A 407 19.85 9.49 -9.34
C GLU A 407 18.63 8.79 -9.94
N TYR A 408 17.48 9.46 -9.93
CA TYR A 408 16.26 8.97 -10.56
C TYR A 408 16.48 8.67 -12.06
N LYS A 409 17.11 9.60 -12.80
CA LYS A 409 17.41 9.43 -14.22
C LYS A 409 18.34 8.24 -14.50
N LYS A 410 19.28 7.94 -13.59
CA LYS A 410 20.14 6.74 -13.69
C LYS A 410 19.35 5.46 -13.43
N ALA A 411 18.48 5.44 -12.42
CA ALA A 411 17.61 4.30 -12.12
C ALA A 411 16.68 3.95 -13.30
N LEU A 412 16.25 4.94 -14.09
CA LEU A 412 15.45 4.68 -15.30
C LEU A 412 16.24 4.05 -16.46
N LYS A 413 17.55 4.31 -16.57
CA LYS A 413 18.38 3.81 -17.69
C LYS A 413 18.78 2.34 -17.53
N ASN A 414 18.88 1.83 -16.30
CA ASN A 414 19.22 0.44 -16.00
C ASN A 414 17.94 -0.41 -15.94
N ALA A 415 17.29 -0.58 -17.09
CA ALA A 415 15.93 -1.08 -17.21
C ALA A 415 15.70 -2.48 -16.61
N SER A 416 15.34 -2.52 -15.32
CA SER A 416 14.33 -3.43 -14.80
C SER A 416 13.32 -2.58 -14.03
N SER A 417 12.02 -2.84 -14.20
CA SER A 417 10.93 -2.14 -13.50
C SER A 417 11.09 -2.12 -11.96
N ASN A 418 11.98 -2.96 -11.43
CA ASN A 418 12.35 -3.02 -10.03
C ASN A 418 13.17 -1.82 -9.54
N GLU A 419 13.96 -1.13 -10.37
CA GLU A 419 14.80 -0.01 -9.90
C GLU A 419 13.99 1.26 -9.61
N GLU A 420 13.05 1.63 -10.47
CA GLU A 420 12.12 2.76 -10.23
C GLU A 420 11.25 2.49 -9.00
N ASN A 421 10.72 1.27 -8.88
CA ASN A 421 9.97 0.87 -7.69
C ASN A 421 10.84 0.95 -6.42
N LYS A 422 12.13 0.59 -6.50
CA LYS A 422 13.06 0.70 -5.37
C LYS A 422 13.34 2.17 -5.00
N PHE A 423 13.40 3.06 -5.97
CA PHE A 423 13.52 4.50 -5.73
C PHE A 423 12.30 5.03 -4.96
N ASN A 424 11.08 4.78 -5.46
CA ASN A 424 9.84 5.23 -4.81
C ASN A 424 9.66 4.63 -3.40
N LYS A 425 10.03 3.36 -3.20
CA LYS A 425 10.06 2.70 -1.89
C LYS A 425 10.94 3.41 -0.88
N THR A 426 12.07 3.95 -1.32
CA THR A 426 13.02 4.64 -0.43
C THR A 426 12.39 5.88 0.20
N PHE A 427 11.49 6.53 -0.53
CA PHE A 427 10.77 7.73 -0.09
C PHE A 427 9.37 7.43 0.47
N GLY A 428 8.99 6.15 0.57
CA GLY A 428 7.76 5.72 1.23
C GLY A 428 6.46 6.11 0.52
N VAL A 429 6.51 6.38 -0.79
CA VAL A 429 5.33 6.82 -1.55
C VAL A 429 4.56 5.62 -2.09
N TYR A 430 3.40 5.34 -1.51
CA TYR A 430 2.52 4.24 -1.92
C TYR A 430 1.07 4.73 -2.06
N TYR A 431 0.53 4.61 -3.27
CA TYR A 431 -0.87 4.93 -3.55
C TYR A 431 -1.80 3.89 -2.91
N THR A 432 -2.76 4.34 -2.09
CA THR A 432 -3.75 3.45 -1.48
C THR A 432 -4.84 3.08 -2.49
N PRO A 433 -5.10 1.78 -2.74
CA PRO A 433 -6.16 1.37 -3.66
C PRO A 433 -7.52 1.96 -3.30
N ARG A 434 -8.27 2.37 -4.32
CA ARG A 434 -9.56 3.06 -4.18
C ARG A 434 -10.52 2.27 -3.30
N GLU A 435 -10.60 0.97 -3.48
CA GLU A 435 -11.51 0.10 -2.74
C GLU A 435 -11.20 0.11 -1.23
N ILE A 436 -9.92 0.22 -0.86
CA ILE A 436 -9.50 0.42 0.53
C ILE A 436 -9.82 1.82 1.04
N VAL A 437 -9.60 2.86 0.23
CA VAL A 437 -9.94 4.25 0.57
C VAL A 437 -11.43 4.35 0.91
N HIS A 438 -12.31 3.87 0.03
CA HIS A 438 -13.76 3.90 0.25
C HIS A 438 -14.18 3.02 1.42
N TYR A 439 -13.60 1.82 1.60
CA TYR A 439 -13.86 1.00 2.79
C TYR A 439 -13.55 1.77 4.09
N MET A 440 -12.36 2.37 4.17
CA MET A 440 -11.95 3.14 5.35
C MET A 440 -12.84 4.35 5.60
N CYS A 441 -13.24 5.06 4.54
CA CYS A 441 -14.14 6.22 4.64
C CYS A 441 -15.53 5.80 5.14
N LYS A 442 -16.15 4.78 4.52
CA LYS A 442 -17.47 4.25 4.91
C LYS A 442 -17.49 3.79 6.36
N GLN A 443 -16.52 2.97 6.77
CA GLN A 443 -16.45 2.47 8.14
C GLN A 443 -16.20 3.59 9.16
N SER A 444 -15.35 4.58 8.83
CA SER A 444 -15.15 5.75 9.68
C SER A 444 -16.43 6.55 9.85
N LEU A 445 -17.20 6.75 8.77
CA LEU A 445 -18.47 7.47 8.78
C LEU A 445 -19.55 6.74 9.59
N ILE A 446 -19.68 5.43 9.42
CA ILE A 446 -20.58 4.57 10.21
C ILE A 446 -20.30 4.72 11.70
N HIS A 447 -19.03 4.60 12.10
CA HIS A 447 -18.63 4.68 13.50
C HIS A 447 -18.76 6.09 14.09
N TYR A 448 -18.48 7.13 13.30
CA TYR A 448 -18.74 8.52 13.68
C TYR A 448 -20.23 8.77 13.91
N LEU A 449 -21.09 8.43 12.94
CA LEU A 449 -22.54 8.63 13.06
C LEU A 449 -23.11 7.86 14.24
N TYR A 450 -22.68 6.62 14.46
CA TYR A 450 -23.12 5.84 15.62
C TYR A 450 -22.67 6.47 16.94
N THR A 451 -21.48 7.08 16.98
CA THR A 451 -21.04 7.88 18.14
C THR A 451 -21.93 9.10 18.38
N CYS A 452 -22.42 9.76 17.32
CA CYS A 452 -23.40 10.84 17.44
C CYS A 452 -24.76 10.34 17.95
N VAL A 453 -25.23 9.18 17.47
CA VAL A 453 -26.44 8.51 17.98
C VAL A 453 -26.33 8.23 19.49
N GLU A 454 -25.20 7.70 19.96
CA GLU A 454 -24.94 7.51 21.39
C GLU A 454 -24.98 8.82 22.17
N LYS A 455 -24.30 9.86 21.69
CA LYS A 455 -24.25 11.17 22.33
C LYS A 455 -25.63 11.85 22.39
N ALA A 456 -26.47 11.61 21.39
CA ALA A 456 -27.84 12.13 21.32
C ALA A 456 -28.85 11.30 22.14
N GLY A 457 -28.44 10.14 22.70
CA GLY A 457 -29.35 9.25 23.44
C GLY A 457 -30.36 8.53 22.55
N LEU A 458 -30.02 8.29 21.27
CA LEU A 458 -30.93 7.74 20.26
C LEU A 458 -30.67 6.24 19.93
N THR A 459 -29.87 5.54 20.74
CA THR A 459 -29.48 4.13 20.49
C THR A 459 -30.65 3.14 20.51
N GLU A 460 -31.76 3.48 21.18
CA GLU A 460 -32.98 2.66 21.14
C GLU A 460 -33.75 2.84 19.83
N SER A 461 -33.61 4.01 19.18
CA SER A 461 -34.36 4.38 17.98
C SER A 461 -33.57 4.10 16.70
N ILE A 462 -32.27 4.39 16.67
CA ILE A 462 -31.39 4.20 15.51
C ILE A 462 -30.37 3.13 15.85
N LYS A 463 -30.49 1.96 15.22
CA LYS A 463 -29.53 0.86 15.40
C LYS A 463 -28.31 1.11 14.53
N LYS A 464 -27.17 0.53 14.90
CA LYS A 464 -25.95 0.59 14.07
C LYS A 464 -26.19 0.05 12.65
N GLN A 465 -26.95 -1.04 12.52
CA GLN A 465 -27.31 -1.63 11.22
C GLN A 465 -28.06 -0.63 10.33
N ASP A 466 -28.92 0.22 10.89
CA ASP A 466 -29.67 1.21 10.11
C ASP A 466 -28.72 2.25 9.46
N ILE A 467 -27.63 2.60 10.16
CA ILE A 467 -26.57 3.48 9.64
C ILE A 467 -25.71 2.74 8.61
N GLU A 468 -25.36 1.47 8.86
CA GLU A 468 -24.64 0.63 7.91
C GLU A 468 -25.42 0.51 6.58
N ASP A 469 -26.73 0.29 6.64
CA ASP A 469 -27.58 0.19 5.44
C ASP A 469 -27.63 1.52 4.66
N LEU A 470 -27.70 2.67 5.36
CA LEU A 470 -27.65 4.00 4.74
C LEU A 470 -26.34 4.22 3.97
N ILE A 471 -25.20 3.84 4.54
CA ILE A 471 -23.86 4.12 3.97
C ILE A 471 -23.44 3.06 2.94
N GLU A 472 -23.71 1.77 3.18
CA GLU A 472 -23.20 0.68 2.34
C GLU A 472 -24.11 0.38 1.14
N VAL A 473 -25.43 0.49 1.32
CA VAL A 473 -26.43 0.07 0.31
C VAL A 473 -27.20 1.25 -0.27
N GLY A 474 -27.22 2.39 0.41
CA GLY A 474 -28.05 3.55 0.08
C GLY A 474 -27.99 3.98 -1.40
N GLU A 475 -26.79 4.04 -1.98
CA GLU A 475 -26.59 4.44 -3.39
C GLU A 475 -27.40 3.55 -4.36
N MET A 476 -27.44 2.23 -4.11
CA MET A 476 -28.09 1.24 -4.97
C MET A 476 -29.63 1.32 -4.93
N ILE A 477 -30.18 1.84 -3.84
CA ILE A 477 -31.62 1.88 -3.59
C ILE A 477 -32.22 3.28 -3.76
N THR A 478 -31.40 4.30 -4.06
CA THR A 478 -31.83 5.70 -4.14
C THR A 478 -33.05 5.91 -5.05
N GLU A 479 -33.03 5.37 -6.28
CA GLU A 479 -34.17 5.54 -7.20
C GLU A 479 -35.44 4.83 -6.71
N HIS A 480 -35.26 3.70 -6.02
CA HIS A 480 -36.35 2.96 -5.41
C HIS A 480 -36.95 3.74 -4.23
N GLU A 481 -36.11 4.31 -3.36
CA GLU A 481 -36.53 5.15 -2.24
C GLU A 481 -37.30 6.38 -2.68
N ALA A 482 -36.79 7.12 -3.68
CA ALA A 482 -37.48 8.27 -4.25
C ALA A 482 -38.87 7.89 -4.76
N THR A 483 -38.97 6.76 -5.47
CA THR A 483 -40.25 6.25 -5.97
C THR A 483 -41.19 5.84 -4.82
N ALA A 484 -40.68 5.13 -3.82
CA ALA A 484 -41.45 4.70 -2.66
C ALA A 484 -42.01 5.90 -1.89
N ASN A 485 -41.20 6.94 -1.64
CA ASN A 485 -41.62 8.15 -0.94
C ASN A 485 -42.70 8.92 -1.72
N ILE A 486 -42.53 9.12 -3.04
CA ILE A 486 -43.55 9.78 -3.89
C ILE A 486 -44.87 9.00 -3.83
N LYS A 487 -44.82 7.67 -3.88
CA LYS A 487 -46.02 6.82 -3.83
C LYS A 487 -46.67 6.86 -2.45
N GLU A 488 -45.88 6.88 -1.39
CA GLU A 488 -46.36 7.01 -0.01
C GLU A 488 -47.05 8.36 0.22
N GLN A 489 -46.47 9.46 -0.27
CA GLN A 489 -47.10 10.79 -0.22
C GLN A 489 -48.41 10.82 -1.01
N LYS A 490 -48.44 10.18 -2.19
CA LYS A 490 -49.68 10.02 -2.99
C LYS A 490 -50.75 9.19 -2.27
N ILE A 491 -50.35 8.25 -1.42
CA ILE A 491 -51.28 7.51 -0.56
C ILE A 491 -51.79 8.40 0.57
N LYS A 492 -50.89 9.10 1.26
CA LYS A 492 -51.23 10.02 2.36
C LYS A 492 -52.16 11.16 1.91
N ASN A 493 -51.98 11.68 0.69
CA ASN A 493 -52.83 12.75 0.13
C ASN A 493 -54.10 12.24 -0.59
N GLY A 494 -54.37 10.92 -0.58
CA GLY A 494 -55.57 10.31 -1.15
C GLY A 494 -55.59 10.17 -2.68
N SER A 495 -54.54 10.58 -3.39
CA SER A 495 -54.44 10.46 -4.86
C SER A 495 -54.14 9.02 -5.33
N GLN A 496 -53.73 8.13 -4.43
CA GLN A 496 -53.47 6.72 -4.71
C GLN A 496 -53.91 5.86 -3.52
N LYS A 497 -54.50 4.66 -3.76
CA LYS A 497 -54.99 3.80 -2.67
C LYS A 497 -53.94 2.83 -2.12
N THR A 498 -53.09 2.27 -2.99
CA THR A 498 -52.08 1.26 -2.64
C THR A 498 -50.83 1.44 -3.48
N SER A 499 -49.68 0.95 -3.01
CA SER A 499 -48.42 0.90 -3.76
C SER A 499 -47.77 -0.46 -3.57
N LYS A 500 -47.03 -0.92 -4.59
CA LYS A 500 -46.14 -2.09 -4.49
C LYS A 500 -44.71 -1.72 -4.06
N TYR A 501 -44.40 -0.42 -4.04
CA TYR A 501 -43.12 0.13 -3.62
C TYR A 501 -43.20 0.46 -2.14
N ASN A 502 -42.41 -0.25 -1.34
CA ASN A 502 -42.18 0.03 0.07
C ASN A 502 -40.75 0.55 0.23
N SER A 503 -40.50 1.31 1.28
CA SER A 503 -39.14 1.68 1.65
C SER A 503 -38.28 0.47 1.99
N LEU A 504 -37.04 0.51 1.53
CA LEU A 504 -35.98 -0.42 1.91
C LEU A 504 -35.16 0.15 3.08
N LEU A 505 -35.03 1.48 3.20
CA LEU A 505 -34.45 2.11 4.39
C LEU A 505 -35.39 2.05 5.60
N ALA A 506 -34.82 1.86 6.78
CA ALA A 506 -35.53 1.84 8.05
C ALA A 506 -36.20 3.20 8.35
N ASN A 507 -37.39 3.17 8.99
CA ASN A 507 -38.08 4.39 9.39
C ASN A 507 -37.26 5.22 10.40
N SER A 508 -36.42 4.57 11.21
CA SER A 508 -35.48 5.24 12.12
C SER A 508 -34.59 6.26 11.41
N ILE A 509 -34.11 5.94 10.21
CA ILE A 509 -33.29 6.85 9.40
C ILE A 509 -34.13 7.99 8.84
N LYS A 510 -35.32 7.70 8.33
CA LYS A 510 -36.22 8.71 7.76
C LYS A 510 -36.66 9.75 8.77
N ASP A 511 -37.12 9.27 9.92
CA ASP A 511 -37.68 10.11 10.99
C ASP A 511 -36.59 11.03 11.57
N HIS A 512 -35.31 10.66 11.42
CA HIS A 512 -34.16 11.43 11.90
C HIS A 512 -33.27 11.98 10.76
N ALA A 513 -33.77 12.01 9.52
CA ALA A 513 -32.94 12.32 8.34
C ALA A 513 -32.24 13.69 8.45
N ALA A 514 -32.95 14.72 8.90
CA ALA A 514 -32.38 16.06 9.07
C ALA A 514 -31.28 16.11 10.16
N THR A 515 -31.46 15.34 11.25
CA THR A 515 -30.47 15.25 12.32
C THR A 515 -29.20 14.54 11.84
N ILE A 516 -29.34 13.45 11.09
CA ILE A 516 -28.21 12.71 10.50
C ILE A 516 -27.49 13.60 9.46
N ASP A 517 -28.23 14.31 8.60
CA ASP A 517 -27.64 15.24 7.63
C ASP A 517 -26.83 16.35 8.31
N LYS A 518 -27.30 16.87 9.45
CA LYS A 518 -26.54 17.84 10.24
C LYS A 518 -25.24 17.24 10.78
N TRP A 519 -25.26 16.03 11.31
CA TRP A 519 -24.02 15.37 11.77
C TRP A 519 -23.03 15.14 10.61
N LEU A 520 -23.52 14.79 9.42
CA LEU A 520 -22.72 14.67 8.21
C LEU A 520 -22.12 16.02 7.78
N ALA A 521 -22.86 17.12 7.91
CA ALA A 521 -22.36 18.46 7.63
C ALA A 521 -21.29 18.91 8.65
N ASP A 522 -21.46 18.56 9.93
CA ASP A 522 -20.61 19.02 11.03
C ASP A 522 -19.33 18.19 11.24
N ILE A 523 -19.16 17.06 10.55
CA ILE A 523 -17.99 16.17 10.70
C ILE A 523 -16.68 16.89 10.35
N THR A 524 -15.61 16.62 11.10
CA THR A 524 -14.24 17.07 10.79
C THR A 524 -13.28 15.89 10.61
N VAL A 525 -12.60 15.85 9.47
CA VAL A 525 -11.74 14.73 9.04
C VAL A 525 -10.37 15.25 8.66
N CYS A 526 -9.32 14.68 9.24
CA CYS A 526 -7.95 15.03 8.94
C CYS A 526 -7.17 13.85 8.37
N ASP A 527 -6.43 14.09 7.28
CA ASP A 527 -5.35 13.21 6.85
C ASP A 527 -3.98 13.83 7.17
N PRO A 528 -3.23 13.30 8.16
CA PRO A 528 -1.94 13.86 8.57
C PRO A 528 -0.79 13.49 7.62
N ALA A 529 -1.03 12.67 6.58
CA ALA A 529 -0.06 12.35 5.54
C ALA A 529 -0.81 12.28 4.20
N VAL A 530 -1.37 13.43 3.81
CA VAL A 530 -2.47 13.52 2.83
C VAL A 530 -2.11 13.04 1.43
N GLY A 531 -0.83 13.04 1.06
CA GLY A 531 -0.39 12.63 -0.27
C GLY A 531 -1.14 13.40 -1.36
N SER A 532 -1.61 12.69 -2.39
CA SER A 532 -2.43 13.31 -3.45
C SER A 532 -3.88 13.61 -3.05
N GLY A 533 -4.29 13.41 -1.80
CA GLY A 533 -5.66 13.70 -1.34
C GLY A 533 -6.67 12.58 -1.55
N ALA A 534 -6.24 11.31 -1.66
CA ALA A 534 -7.14 10.17 -1.86
C ALA A 534 -8.21 10.05 -0.76
N PHE A 535 -7.82 10.12 0.53
CA PHE A 535 -8.77 10.04 1.64
C PHE A 535 -9.67 11.28 1.78
N PRO A 536 -9.18 12.53 1.67
CA PRO A 536 -10.02 13.72 1.55
C PRO A 536 -11.14 13.62 0.51
N VAL A 537 -10.79 13.23 -0.73
CA VAL A 537 -11.75 13.12 -1.83
C VAL A 537 -12.70 11.95 -1.62
N GLY A 538 -12.19 10.79 -1.19
CA GLY A 538 -13.00 9.61 -0.86
C GLY A 538 -14.01 9.88 0.26
N MET A 539 -13.57 10.54 1.34
CA MET A 539 -14.45 10.90 2.45
C MET A 539 -15.52 11.91 2.03
N MET A 540 -15.15 12.93 1.27
CA MET A 540 -16.12 13.88 0.72
C MET A 540 -17.17 13.18 -0.14
N HIS A 541 -16.76 12.23 -0.99
CA HIS A 541 -17.70 11.44 -1.80
C HIS A 541 -18.70 10.68 -0.92
N GLU A 542 -18.24 9.95 0.10
CA GLU A 542 -19.11 9.18 1.00
C GLU A 542 -20.08 10.08 1.79
N ILE A 543 -19.62 11.24 2.25
CA ILE A 543 -20.49 12.24 2.90
C ILE A 543 -21.56 12.73 1.92
N VAL A 544 -21.17 13.14 0.70
CA VAL A 544 -22.11 13.66 -0.31
C VAL A 544 -23.13 12.59 -0.71
N CYS A 545 -22.70 11.35 -0.90
CA CYS A 545 -23.58 10.23 -1.21
C CYS A 545 -24.65 10.04 -0.11
N ALA A 546 -24.23 9.96 1.16
CA ALA A 546 -25.16 9.83 2.29
C ALA A 546 -26.15 11.01 2.36
N ARG A 547 -25.69 12.25 2.18
CA ARG A 547 -26.55 13.44 2.19
C ARG A 547 -27.52 13.50 1.00
N ASN A 548 -27.11 13.01 -0.16
CA ASN A 548 -27.99 12.87 -1.33
C ASN A 548 -29.14 11.90 -1.07
N ILE A 549 -28.85 10.74 -0.46
CA ILE A 549 -29.90 9.77 -0.09
C ILE A 549 -30.89 10.38 0.91
N LEU A 550 -30.39 11.09 1.93
CA LEU A 550 -31.23 11.75 2.94
C LEU A 550 -32.10 12.88 2.34
N SER A 551 -31.66 13.48 1.22
CA SER A 551 -32.43 14.52 0.52
C SER A 551 -33.78 14.03 0.00
N VAL A 552 -33.97 12.71 -0.15
CA VAL A 552 -35.29 12.11 -0.47
C VAL A 552 -36.32 12.41 0.62
N PHE A 553 -35.88 12.56 1.88
CA PHE A 553 -36.76 12.72 3.05
C PHE A 553 -36.78 14.15 3.61
N ILE A 554 -35.88 15.04 3.15
CA ILE A 554 -35.74 16.40 3.64
C ILE A 554 -36.33 17.39 2.62
N SER A 555 -37.25 18.24 3.07
CA SER A 555 -37.92 19.24 2.22
C SER A 555 -37.24 20.62 2.33
N GLU A 556 -36.02 20.76 1.81
CA GLU A 556 -35.28 22.03 1.76
C GLU A 556 -34.82 22.35 0.34
N GLN A 557 -34.69 23.64 0.01
CA GLN A 557 -34.16 24.10 -1.29
C GLN A 557 -32.62 24.08 -1.29
N ASN A 558 -32.00 23.98 -2.48
CA ASN A 558 -30.53 23.98 -2.70
C ASN A 558 -29.75 22.76 -2.18
N ARG A 559 -30.38 21.58 -2.14
CA ARG A 559 -29.71 20.30 -1.86
C ARG A 559 -29.24 19.65 -3.16
N ASN A 560 -27.97 19.87 -3.52
CA ASN A 560 -27.34 19.27 -4.71
C ASN A 560 -25.85 18.96 -4.43
N ASP A 561 -25.25 18.13 -5.29
CA ASP A 561 -23.88 17.64 -5.17
C ASP A 561 -22.87 18.79 -5.05
N TYR A 562 -23.00 19.85 -5.85
CA TYR A 562 -22.13 21.02 -5.80
C TYR A 562 -22.15 21.69 -4.41
N ALA A 563 -23.34 21.94 -3.86
CA ALA A 563 -23.51 22.56 -2.56
C ALA A 563 -22.94 21.69 -1.43
N PHE A 564 -23.16 20.37 -1.49
CA PHE A 564 -22.62 19.44 -0.49
C PHE A 564 -21.10 19.32 -0.57
N LYS A 565 -20.53 19.17 -1.78
CA LYS A 565 -19.07 19.13 -1.97
C LYS A 565 -18.41 20.41 -1.48
N ARG A 566 -18.97 21.57 -1.85
CA ARG A 566 -18.45 22.86 -1.38
C ARG A 566 -18.44 22.96 0.14
N HIS A 567 -19.55 22.58 0.78
CA HIS A 567 -19.65 22.56 2.24
C HIS A 567 -18.61 21.63 2.88
N CYS A 568 -18.41 20.43 2.32
CA CYS A 568 -17.39 19.49 2.82
C CYS A 568 -15.98 20.06 2.73
N ILE A 569 -15.61 20.68 1.60
CA ILE A 569 -14.30 21.33 1.41
C ILE A 569 -14.12 22.51 2.37
N GLU A 570 -15.19 23.26 2.64
CA GLU A 570 -15.18 24.42 3.54
C GLU A 570 -15.01 24.03 5.02
N HIS A 571 -15.70 22.97 5.47
CA HIS A 571 -15.91 22.73 6.90
C HIS A 571 -15.40 21.38 7.40
N SER A 572 -15.27 20.38 6.53
CA SER A 572 -15.10 18.98 6.95
C SER A 572 -13.72 18.40 6.66
N ILE A 573 -13.03 18.84 5.61
CA ILE A 573 -11.83 18.17 5.10
C ILE A 573 -10.54 18.97 5.40
N TYR A 574 -9.56 18.29 6.01
CA TYR A 574 -8.26 18.85 6.40
C TYR A 574 -7.15 17.86 6.03
N GLY A 575 -5.97 18.38 5.70
CA GLY A 575 -4.84 17.55 5.26
C GLY A 575 -3.49 18.21 5.50
N VAL A 576 -2.47 17.38 5.77
CA VAL A 576 -1.08 17.84 5.93
C VAL A 576 -0.15 16.89 5.21
N ASP A 577 0.80 17.42 4.43
CA ASP A 577 1.90 16.64 3.86
C ASP A 577 3.22 17.40 3.99
N ILE A 578 4.34 16.69 4.07
CA ILE A 578 5.67 17.32 4.07
C ILE A 578 6.09 17.76 2.67
N ASP A 579 5.52 17.14 1.63
CA ASP A 579 5.82 17.46 0.23
C ASP A 579 4.87 18.55 -0.31
N PRO A 580 5.39 19.71 -0.74
CA PRO A 580 4.55 20.77 -1.31
C PRO A 580 3.88 20.33 -2.63
N GLY A 581 4.50 19.42 -3.39
CA GLY A 581 3.91 18.86 -4.60
C GLY A 581 2.61 18.11 -4.31
N ALA A 582 2.66 17.17 -3.35
CA ALA A 582 1.51 16.43 -2.83
C ALA A 582 0.34 17.35 -2.43
N VAL A 583 0.63 18.40 -1.65
CA VAL A 583 -0.35 19.41 -1.21
C VAL A 583 -1.05 20.07 -2.40
N GLU A 584 -0.31 20.50 -3.42
CA GLU A 584 -0.89 21.16 -4.60
C GLU A 584 -1.80 20.22 -5.41
N ILE A 585 -1.46 18.93 -5.50
CA ILE A 585 -2.30 17.94 -6.17
C ILE A 585 -3.58 17.67 -5.39
N ALA A 586 -3.48 17.54 -4.08
CA ALA A 586 -4.66 17.36 -3.22
C ALA A 586 -5.62 18.55 -3.38
N LYS A 587 -5.11 19.79 -3.40
CA LYS A 587 -5.91 20.98 -3.70
C LYS A 587 -6.53 20.92 -5.10
N LEU A 588 -5.75 20.55 -6.12
CA LEU A 588 -6.19 20.42 -7.50
C LEU A 588 -7.33 19.41 -7.66
N ARG A 589 -7.23 18.23 -7.02
CA ARG A 589 -8.29 17.22 -7.05
C ARG A 589 -9.56 17.69 -6.36
N LEU A 590 -9.44 18.37 -5.21
CA LEU A 590 -10.59 18.97 -4.52
C LEU A 590 -11.27 20.02 -5.42
N TRP A 591 -10.51 20.89 -6.10
CA TRP A 591 -11.08 21.86 -7.04
C TRP A 591 -11.75 21.20 -8.25
N LEU A 592 -11.12 20.20 -8.87
CA LEU A 592 -11.73 19.45 -9.97
C LEU A 592 -13.04 18.81 -9.51
N SER A 593 -13.04 18.14 -8.36
CA SER A 593 -14.24 17.48 -7.83
C SER A 593 -15.42 18.43 -7.62
N LEU A 594 -15.16 19.72 -7.33
CA LEU A 594 -16.16 20.77 -7.15
C LEU A 594 -16.68 21.30 -8.49
N VAL A 595 -15.77 21.65 -9.40
CA VAL A 595 -16.11 22.29 -10.69
C VAL A 595 -16.93 21.37 -11.60
N VAL A 596 -16.71 20.07 -11.49
CA VAL A 596 -17.34 19.03 -12.31
C VAL A 596 -18.86 18.97 -12.20
N GLU A 597 -19.42 19.31 -11.04
CA GLU A 597 -20.85 19.14 -10.76
C GLU A 597 -21.73 20.26 -11.32
N GLU A 598 -21.13 21.36 -11.74
CA GLU A 598 -21.86 22.51 -12.26
C GLU A 598 -21.67 22.65 -13.78
N GLU A 599 -22.75 22.99 -14.49
CA GLU A 599 -22.74 23.16 -15.96
C GLU A 599 -22.84 24.64 -16.33
N ASP A 600 -23.57 25.40 -15.51
CA ASP A 600 -23.67 26.83 -15.69
C ASP A 600 -22.54 27.52 -14.92
N ILE A 601 -21.53 27.95 -15.68
CA ILE A 601 -20.39 28.68 -15.14
C ILE A 601 -20.79 29.90 -14.32
N ARG A 602 -21.96 30.50 -14.59
CA ARG A 602 -22.48 31.68 -13.89
C ARG A 602 -22.90 31.35 -12.45
N GLN A 603 -23.15 30.08 -12.16
CA GLN A 603 -23.49 29.58 -10.82
C GLN A 603 -22.26 29.06 -10.07
N ILE A 604 -21.13 28.90 -10.77
CA ILE A 604 -19.87 28.50 -10.16
C ILE A 604 -19.33 29.67 -9.36
N LYS A 605 -19.31 29.47 -8.04
CA LYS A 605 -18.53 30.33 -7.17
C LYS A 605 -17.04 30.09 -7.42
N PRO A 606 -16.20 31.13 -7.26
CA PRO A 606 -14.75 31.04 -7.38
C PRO A 606 -14.16 29.89 -6.56
N LEU A 607 -13.06 29.30 -7.06
CA LEU A 607 -12.38 28.23 -6.36
C LEU A 607 -11.90 28.72 -4.99
N PRO A 608 -12.14 27.94 -3.92
CA PRO A 608 -11.75 28.34 -2.58
C PRO A 608 -10.23 28.31 -2.39
N ASN A 609 -9.72 29.21 -1.54
CA ASN A 609 -8.32 29.21 -1.14
C ASN A 609 -8.07 28.16 -0.04
N LEU A 610 -7.32 27.10 -0.37
CA LEU A 610 -7.14 25.92 0.48
C LEU A 610 -5.85 25.93 1.34
N ASP A 611 -5.08 27.02 1.33
CA ASP A 611 -3.76 27.10 1.99
C ASP A 611 -3.77 26.78 3.49
N TYR A 612 -4.89 26.99 4.17
CA TYR A 612 -5.06 26.69 5.60
C TYR A 612 -6.01 25.50 5.86
N LYS A 613 -6.29 24.69 4.83
CA LYS A 613 -7.02 23.41 4.92
C LYS A 613 -6.14 22.23 4.54
N ILE A 614 -5.38 22.38 3.45
CA ILE A 614 -4.36 21.43 3.00
C ILE A 614 -3.01 22.13 3.11
N VAL A 615 -2.21 21.74 4.10
CA VAL A 615 -1.03 22.49 4.54
C VAL A 615 0.26 21.71 4.29
N CYS A 616 1.30 22.39 3.83
CA CYS A 616 2.64 21.82 3.73
C CYS A 616 3.33 21.91 5.10
N GLY A 617 3.69 20.77 5.71
CA GLY A 617 4.25 20.74 7.05
C GLY A 617 4.59 19.34 7.56
N ASN A 618 5.41 19.28 8.60
CA ASN A 618 5.70 18.03 9.29
C ASN A 618 4.62 17.75 10.36
N SER A 619 3.75 16.79 10.09
CA SER A 619 2.67 16.41 11.00
C SER A 619 3.13 15.78 12.31
N LEU A 620 4.33 15.18 12.38
CA LEU A 620 4.76 14.43 13.56
C LEU A 620 5.27 15.32 14.69
N LEU A 621 5.88 16.46 14.35
CA LEU A 621 6.48 17.36 15.31
C LEU A 621 5.56 18.56 15.53
N GLY A 622 5.36 18.94 16.78
CA GLY A 622 4.64 20.15 17.17
C GLY A 622 5.57 21.16 17.85
N LEU A 623 5.08 22.39 18.00
CA LEU A 623 5.82 23.45 18.70
C LEU A 623 5.56 23.40 20.21
N GLU A 624 6.55 23.81 21.02
CA GLU A 624 6.33 24.03 22.46
C GLU A 624 5.45 25.28 22.63
N LYS A 625 4.26 25.13 23.23
CA LYS A 625 3.24 26.19 23.29
C LYS A 625 3.31 26.95 24.59
N ASN A 626 3.31 28.28 24.50
CA ASN A 626 3.03 29.16 25.64
C ASN A 626 1.52 29.49 25.65
N LEU A 627 0.84 29.13 26.73
CA LEU A 627 -0.63 29.06 26.86
C LEU A 627 -1.39 30.41 26.99
N PHE A 628 -0.92 31.51 26.41
CA PHE A 628 -1.65 32.78 26.49
C PHE A 628 -1.60 33.57 25.19
N ASN A 629 -2.54 33.27 24.27
CA ASN A 629 -2.79 34.02 23.03
C ASN A 629 -4.24 33.89 22.52
N ASP A 630 -5.24 33.64 23.40
CA ASP A 630 -6.65 33.39 23.01
C ASP A 630 -7.23 34.46 22.06
N HIS A 631 -6.84 35.72 22.25
CA HIS A 631 -7.23 36.82 21.37
C HIS A 631 -6.70 36.64 19.93
N LEU A 632 -5.43 36.25 19.77
CA LEU A 632 -4.82 36.05 18.44
C LEU A 632 -5.49 34.88 17.71
N PHE A 633 -5.84 33.81 18.42
CA PHE A 633 -6.60 32.70 17.84
C PHE A 633 -8.00 33.11 17.40
N ALA A 634 -8.70 33.93 18.20
CA ALA A 634 -10.01 34.44 17.83
C ALA A 634 -9.94 35.37 16.59
N GLU A 635 -8.87 36.13 16.41
CA GLU A 635 -8.64 36.92 15.19
C GLU A 635 -8.29 36.03 13.99
N LEU A 636 -7.44 35.03 14.18
CA LEU A 636 -7.07 34.05 13.17
C LEU A 636 -8.31 33.31 12.62
N GLU A 637 -9.19 32.85 13.51
CA GLU A 637 -10.44 32.17 13.15
C GLU A 637 -11.46 33.08 12.44
N LYS A 638 -11.36 34.40 12.61
CA LYS A 638 -12.17 35.37 11.85
C LYS A 638 -11.60 35.66 10.47
N LEU A 639 -10.26 35.68 10.33
CA LEU A 639 -9.60 35.98 9.06
C LEU A 639 -9.59 34.81 8.08
N LYS A 640 -9.43 33.57 8.55
CA LYS A 640 -9.40 32.37 7.68
C LYS A 640 -10.64 32.27 6.76
N PRO A 641 -11.89 32.46 7.22
CA PRO A 641 -13.06 32.44 6.35
C PRO A 641 -13.09 33.57 5.31
N LEU A 642 -12.54 34.75 5.64
CA LEU A 642 -12.44 35.87 4.70
C LEU A 642 -11.44 35.54 3.58
N TYR A 643 -10.28 35.01 3.95
CA TYR A 643 -9.28 34.53 2.98
C TYR A 643 -9.84 33.44 2.07
N PHE A 644 -10.60 32.48 2.64
CA PHE A 644 -11.06 31.31 1.91
C PHE A 644 -11.88 31.64 0.65
N ASN A 645 -12.74 32.65 0.69
CA ASN A 645 -13.59 33.06 -0.42
C ASN A 645 -13.11 34.31 -1.17
N GLU A 646 -11.95 34.87 -0.82
CA GLU A 646 -11.43 36.09 -1.46
C GLU A 646 -10.92 35.81 -2.88
N THR A 647 -11.31 36.69 -3.81
CA THR A 647 -10.97 36.64 -5.23
C THR A 647 -10.10 37.79 -5.69
N ASN A 648 -10.14 38.92 -5.00
CA ASN A 648 -9.29 40.05 -5.32
C ASN A 648 -7.84 39.72 -4.96
N PRO A 649 -6.89 39.74 -5.92
CA PRO A 649 -5.51 39.34 -5.65
C PRO A 649 -4.83 40.19 -4.56
N THR A 650 -5.18 41.47 -4.46
CA THR A 650 -4.59 42.41 -3.48
C THR A 650 -5.12 42.13 -2.07
N ASP A 651 -6.45 42.01 -1.92
CA ASP A 651 -7.06 41.71 -0.63
C ASP A 651 -6.71 40.28 -0.17
N LYS A 652 -6.62 39.33 -1.11
CA LYS A 652 -6.13 37.97 -0.84
C LYS A 652 -4.73 37.99 -0.25
N GLN A 653 -3.78 38.70 -0.87
CA GLN A 653 -2.41 38.84 -0.34
C GLN A 653 -2.40 39.55 1.02
N LYS A 654 -3.27 40.55 1.22
CA LYS A 654 -3.41 41.25 2.50
C LYS A 654 -3.90 40.31 3.60
N TYR A 655 -4.96 39.55 3.38
CA TYR A 655 -5.46 38.58 4.37
C TYR A 655 -4.45 37.47 4.64
N LYS A 656 -3.80 36.94 3.60
CA LYS A 656 -2.73 35.95 3.74
C LYS A 656 -1.62 36.47 4.65
N LYS A 657 -1.11 37.68 4.38
CA LYS A 657 -0.10 38.31 5.21
C LYS A 657 -0.55 38.51 6.66
N GLN A 658 -1.79 38.96 6.88
CA GLN A 658 -2.33 39.11 8.23
C GLN A 658 -2.41 37.77 8.98
N ILE A 659 -2.83 36.70 8.29
CA ILE A 659 -2.89 35.35 8.85
C ILE A 659 -1.48 34.86 9.17
N ASP A 660 -0.52 34.99 8.24
CA ASP A 660 0.86 34.55 8.44
C ASP A 660 1.55 35.34 9.56
N ASP A 661 1.31 36.64 9.67
CA ASP A 661 1.79 37.50 10.76
C ASP A 661 1.19 37.08 12.12
N LEU A 662 -0.09 36.68 12.15
CA LEU A 662 -0.73 36.15 13.37
C LEU A 662 -0.18 34.77 13.74
N ILE A 663 -0.01 33.87 12.77
CA ILE A 663 0.62 32.56 12.99
C ILE A 663 2.01 32.76 13.56
N SER A 664 2.82 33.64 12.97
CA SER A 664 4.17 33.97 13.44
C SER A 664 4.16 34.52 14.88
N GLN A 665 3.20 35.37 15.24
CA GLN A 665 3.05 35.84 16.63
C GLN A 665 2.67 34.71 17.60
N ILE A 666 1.73 33.85 17.21
CA ILE A 666 1.28 32.70 18.01
C ILE A 666 2.44 31.73 18.24
N THR A 667 3.25 31.51 17.21
CA THR A 667 4.37 30.57 17.23
C THR A 667 5.69 31.20 17.68
N ASN A 668 5.72 32.47 18.11
CA ASN A 668 6.95 33.19 18.49
C ASN A 668 8.02 33.22 17.38
N GLY A 669 7.61 33.34 16.13
CA GLY A 669 8.49 33.41 14.96
C GLY A 669 8.85 32.05 14.36
N HIS A 670 8.37 30.94 14.94
CA HIS A 670 8.56 29.60 14.40
C HIS A 670 7.71 29.39 13.13
N SER A 671 8.33 28.85 12.08
CA SER A 671 7.68 28.58 10.78
C SER A 671 7.15 27.15 10.67
N GLU A 672 7.43 26.30 11.66
CA GLU A 672 7.01 24.91 11.68
C GLU A 672 5.49 24.77 11.81
N PHE A 673 4.95 23.72 11.22
CA PHE A 673 3.53 23.41 11.27
C PHE A 673 3.09 22.95 12.67
N ASP A 674 1.91 23.40 13.11
CA ASP A 674 1.25 22.91 14.33
C ASP A 674 -0.26 22.80 14.13
N PHE A 675 -0.83 21.64 14.48
CA PHE A 675 -2.25 21.35 14.29
C PHE A 675 -3.19 22.35 15.00
N GLU A 676 -2.90 22.73 16.25
CA GLU A 676 -3.78 23.63 17.01
C GLU A 676 -3.72 25.07 16.51
N VAL A 677 -2.67 25.43 15.76
CA VAL A 677 -2.53 26.76 15.15
C VAL A 677 -3.19 26.80 13.78
N TYR A 678 -2.76 25.91 12.88
CA TYR A 678 -3.22 25.91 11.50
C TYR A 678 -4.67 25.45 11.37
N PHE A 679 -5.17 24.62 12.29
CA PHE A 679 -6.58 24.18 12.34
C PHE A 679 -7.26 24.57 13.65
N SER A 680 -6.91 25.76 14.18
CA SER A 680 -7.43 26.31 15.43
C SER A 680 -8.95 26.18 15.60
N GLU A 681 -9.72 26.35 14.52
CA GLU A 681 -11.18 26.21 14.56
C GLU A 681 -11.65 24.81 14.99
N VAL A 682 -10.88 23.77 14.69
CA VAL A 682 -11.19 22.38 15.08
C VAL A 682 -10.86 22.16 16.56
N PHE A 683 -9.73 22.68 17.02
CA PHE A 683 -9.25 22.44 18.38
C PHE A 683 -9.99 23.29 19.42
N HIS A 684 -10.19 24.59 19.15
CA HIS A 684 -10.86 25.48 20.09
C HIS A 684 -12.37 25.26 20.14
N GLN A 685 -13.00 24.95 18.99
CA GLN A 685 -14.46 24.83 18.93
C GLN A 685 -14.95 23.38 19.13
N LYS A 686 -14.15 22.37 18.71
CA LYS A 686 -14.56 20.95 18.74
C LYS A 686 -13.68 20.05 19.61
N GLY A 687 -12.56 20.55 20.13
CA GLY A 687 -11.64 19.78 20.99
C GLY A 687 -10.81 18.73 20.25
N GLY A 688 -10.65 18.88 18.93
CA GLY A 688 -9.94 17.94 18.04
C GLY A 688 -10.83 17.35 16.95
N PHE A 689 -10.24 16.53 16.08
CA PHE A 689 -10.93 15.95 14.92
C PHE A 689 -11.92 14.85 15.31
N ASP A 690 -12.99 14.70 14.53
CA ASP A 690 -13.92 13.57 14.61
C ASP A 690 -13.28 12.29 14.07
N VAL A 691 -12.59 12.42 12.94
CA VAL A 691 -11.92 11.32 12.25
C VAL A 691 -10.52 11.74 11.86
N VAL A 692 -9.55 10.86 12.08
CA VAL A 692 -8.20 10.96 11.53
C VAL A 692 -8.00 9.72 10.68
N ILE A 693 -7.73 9.91 9.39
CA ILE A 693 -7.70 8.85 8.39
C ILE A 693 -6.48 9.01 7.50
N GLY A 694 -5.86 7.94 7.02
CA GLY A 694 -4.71 8.09 6.13
C GLY A 694 -3.90 6.82 5.88
N ASN A 695 -2.85 6.98 5.07
CA ASN A 695 -1.83 5.97 4.81
C ASN A 695 -0.45 6.52 5.24
N PRO A 696 -0.07 6.37 6.53
CA PRO A 696 1.20 6.89 7.02
C PRO A 696 2.42 6.25 6.32
N PRO A 697 3.55 6.97 6.19
CA PRO A 697 4.73 6.48 5.47
C PRO A 697 5.41 5.25 6.13
N TYR A 698 5.78 4.26 5.32
CA TYR A 698 6.44 3.02 5.76
C TYR A 698 7.98 3.11 5.75
N VAL A 699 8.51 4.18 6.32
CA VAL A 699 9.96 4.47 6.31
C VAL A 699 10.61 4.02 7.61
N SER A 700 11.71 3.27 7.52
CA SER A 700 12.45 2.82 8.69
C SER A 700 13.46 3.86 9.17
N THR A 701 13.50 4.08 10.49
CA THR A 701 14.45 5.02 11.12
C THR A 701 15.91 4.61 11.00
N LYS A 702 16.22 3.39 10.52
CA LYS A 702 17.59 2.95 10.26
C LYS A 702 18.27 3.74 9.13
N GLY A 703 17.51 4.36 8.23
CA GLY A 703 18.01 5.17 7.11
C GLY A 703 17.72 6.67 7.23
N VAL A 704 17.14 7.11 8.36
CA VAL A 704 16.78 8.52 8.58
C VAL A 704 17.90 9.22 9.34
N ASP A 705 18.00 10.53 9.15
CA ASP A 705 18.98 11.36 9.84
C ASP A 705 18.91 11.22 11.38
N ASN A 706 20.08 11.22 12.02
CA ASN A 706 20.22 11.01 13.46
C ASN A 706 19.62 12.16 14.28
N GLU A 707 19.55 13.38 13.74
CA GLU A 707 18.93 14.52 14.41
C GLU A 707 17.41 14.36 14.47
N PHE A 708 16.80 13.99 13.34
CA PHE A 708 15.37 13.69 13.30
C PHE A 708 14.99 12.57 14.25
N LYS A 709 15.81 11.51 14.33
CA LYS A 709 15.61 10.44 15.31
C LYS A 709 15.57 10.94 16.75
N LYS A 710 16.47 11.86 17.12
CA LYS A 710 16.48 12.48 18.47
C LYS A 710 15.25 13.36 18.70
N GLN A 711 14.74 14.04 17.67
CA GLN A 711 13.50 14.82 17.77
C GLN A 711 12.29 13.92 18.05
N LEU A 712 12.19 12.77 17.37
CA LEU A 712 11.15 11.78 17.63
C LEU A 712 11.26 11.23 19.06
N GLU A 713 12.48 10.90 19.52
CA GLU A 713 12.72 10.46 20.91
C GLU A 713 12.34 11.54 21.93
N LYS A 714 12.62 12.82 21.65
CA LYS A 714 12.22 13.94 22.51
C LYS A 714 10.69 14.07 22.60
N TYR A 715 10.00 13.96 21.47
CA TYR A 715 8.55 14.21 21.39
C TYR A 715 7.72 13.01 21.87
N PHE A 716 8.02 11.79 21.39
CA PHE A 716 7.24 10.58 21.67
C PHE A 716 7.84 9.70 22.78
N GLY A 717 9.07 9.95 23.21
CA GLY A 717 9.79 9.11 24.17
C GLY A 717 10.45 7.87 23.56
N PHE A 718 10.33 7.67 22.24
CA PHE A 718 10.96 6.58 21.49
C PHE A 718 11.14 6.99 20.02
N ALA A 719 12.00 6.27 19.28
CA ALA A 719 12.10 6.37 17.83
C ALA A 719 12.02 5.00 17.17
N ASP A 720 11.24 4.94 16.09
CA ASP A 720 10.83 3.72 15.38
C ASP A 720 10.25 4.10 14.01
N ASP A 721 9.91 3.14 13.16
CA ASP A 721 9.36 3.43 11.81
C ASP A 721 8.20 4.45 11.87
N LEU A 722 8.14 5.35 10.88
CA LEU A 722 7.33 6.57 10.95
C LEU A 722 5.83 6.29 11.16
N TYR A 723 5.27 5.27 10.49
CA TYR A 723 3.87 4.90 10.69
C TYR A 723 3.51 4.67 12.16
N ASN A 724 4.45 4.16 12.98
CA ASN A 724 4.21 3.97 14.41
C ASN A 724 3.96 5.33 15.09
N HIS A 725 4.71 6.36 14.75
CA HIS A 725 4.58 7.69 15.35
C HIS A 725 3.29 8.39 14.91
N PHE A 726 2.87 8.16 13.66
CA PHE A 726 1.58 8.64 13.17
C PHE A 726 0.40 8.07 13.96
N TYR A 727 0.43 6.82 14.43
CA TYR A 727 -0.63 6.31 15.32
C TYR A 727 -0.75 7.11 16.62
N PHE A 728 0.38 7.46 17.25
CA PHE A 728 0.38 8.27 18.46
C PHE A 728 -0.10 9.69 18.16
N LYS A 729 0.41 10.32 17.08
CA LYS A 729 0.02 11.67 16.69
C LYS A 729 -1.46 11.76 16.27
N GLY A 730 -1.95 10.81 15.49
CA GLY A 730 -3.34 10.76 15.06
C GLY A 730 -4.30 10.64 16.25
N MET A 731 -3.95 9.83 17.24
CA MET A 731 -4.72 9.73 18.47
C MET A 731 -4.61 10.98 19.37
N GLU A 732 -3.48 11.70 19.34
CA GLU A 732 -3.30 12.98 20.03
C GLU A 732 -4.31 14.02 19.51
N ILE A 733 -4.39 14.19 18.18
CA ILE A 733 -5.21 15.23 17.53
C ILE A 733 -6.72 14.88 17.43
N LEU A 734 -7.10 13.64 17.75
CA LEU A 734 -8.50 13.23 17.87
C LEU A 734 -9.16 13.78 19.14
N LYS A 735 -10.43 14.15 19.03
CA LYS A 735 -11.25 14.40 20.23
C LYS A 735 -11.68 13.09 20.90
N GLN A 736 -12.26 13.18 22.10
CA GLN A 736 -12.77 11.99 22.79
C GLN A 736 -13.93 11.33 22.01
N LYS A 737 -13.87 9.99 21.92
CA LYS A 737 -14.67 9.16 21.00
C LYS A 737 -14.46 9.46 19.51
N GLY A 738 -13.37 10.13 19.12
CA GLY A 738 -12.98 10.28 17.72
C GLY A 738 -12.41 8.98 17.15
N ILE A 739 -12.44 8.82 15.83
CA ILE A 739 -12.07 7.59 15.11
C ILE A 739 -10.72 7.77 14.39
N LEU A 740 -9.76 6.90 14.69
CA LEU A 740 -8.53 6.75 13.93
C LEU A 740 -8.69 5.61 12.92
N ALA A 741 -8.39 5.84 11.65
CA ALA A 741 -8.46 4.84 10.60
C ALA A 741 -7.18 4.87 9.74
N PHE A 742 -6.26 3.90 9.94
CA PHE A 742 -5.02 3.84 9.17
C PHE A 742 -4.84 2.51 8.47
N ILE A 743 -4.32 2.57 7.24
CA ILE A 743 -3.64 1.46 6.60
C ILE A 743 -2.15 1.54 6.93
N SER A 744 -1.56 0.42 7.35
CA SER A 744 -0.14 0.37 7.72
C SER A 744 0.44 -1.03 7.53
N SER A 745 1.77 -1.14 7.58
CA SER A 745 2.44 -2.45 7.57
C SER A 745 1.91 -3.39 8.66
N LYS A 746 1.53 -4.61 8.32
CA LYS A 746 1.07 -5.66 9.24
C LYS A 746 2.15 -6.11 10.23
N THR A 747 3.41 -5.74 10.01
CA THR A 747 4.55 -6.15 10.85
C THR A 747 4.38 -5.84 12.34
N PHE A 748 3.66 -4.77 12.71
CA PHE A 748 3.43 -4.46 14.13
C PHE A 748 2.57 -5.51 14.85
N TRP A 749 1.88 -6.41 14.13
CA TRP A 749 1.06 -7.46 14.73
C TRP A 749 1.87 -8.37 15.66
N THR A 750 3.11 -8.68 15.30
CA THR A 750 3.94 -9.64 16.06
C THR A 750 5.35 -9.15 16.37
N ILE A 751 5.93 -8.23 15.58
CA ILE A 751 7.32 -7.78 15.83
C ILE A 751 7.44 -7.16 17.23
N GLN A 752 8.45 -7.61 17.97
CA GLN A 752 8.67 -7.22 19.37
C GLN A 752 8.95 -5.72 19.54
N THR A 753 9.66 -5.08 18.60
CA THR A 753 9.93 -3.63 18.65
C THR A 753 8.66 -2.78 18.55
N LYS A 754 7.54 -3.35 18.08
CA LYS A 754 6.24 -2.67 17.93
C LYS A 754 5.25 -2.95 19.05
N LYS A 755 5.71 -3.57 20.15
CA LYS A 755 4.84 -3.86 21.30
C LYS A 755 4.16 -2.61 21.85
N ASN A 756 4.87 -1.48 21.88
CA ASN A 756 4.32 -0.19 22.31
C ASN A 756 3.06 0.21 21.51
N LEU A 757 3.05 0.00 20.19
CA LEU A 757 1.92 0.29 19.33
C LEU A 757 0.73 -0.61 19.62
N ARG A 758 0.95 -1.91 19.77
CA ARG A 758 -0.14 -2.86 20.12
C ARG A 758 -0.75 -2.51 21.46
N GLU A 759 0.08 -2.21 22.45
CA GLU A 759 -0.40 -1.74 23.75
C GLU A 759 -1.20 -0.45 23.63
N PHE A 760 -0.74 0.49 22.81
CA PHE A 760 -1.41 1.76 22.58
C PHE A 760 -2.79 1.58 21.93
N ILE A 761 -2.90 0.72 20.91
CA ILE A 761 -4.17 0.36 20.27
C ILE A 761 -5.12 -0.29 21.29
N LEU A 762 -4.63 -1.25 22.08
CA LEU A 762 -5.44 -2.01 23.04
C LEU A 762 -5.85 -1.22 24.30
N ARG A 763 -5.15 -0.12 24.61
CA ARG A 763 -5.56 0.87 25.62
C ARG A 763 -6.75 1.69 25.16
N ASN A 764 -7.01 1.73 23.85
CA ASN A 764 -8.17 2.38 23.24
C ASN A 764 -9.19 1.31 22.78
N GLN A 765 -10.26 1.74 22.11
CA GLN A 765 -11.29 0.84 21.63
C GLN A 765 -11.05 0.45 20.16
N LEU A 766 -10.60 -0.79 19.91
CA LEU A 766 -10.50 -1.37 18.57
C LEU A 766 -11.91 -1.57 18.00
N LEU A 767 -12.17 -1.01 16.82
CA LEU A 767 -13.47 -1.13 16.14
C LEU A 767 -13.41 -2.14 15.01
N SER A 768 -12.32 -2.12 14.24
CA SER A 768 -12.10 -3.06 13.15
C SER A 768 -10.61 -3.35 12.95
N LEU A 769 -10.31 -4.60 12.60
CA LEU A 769 -8.99 -5.07 12.17
C LEU A 769 -9.16 -5.82 10.86
N PHE A 770 -8.57 -5.31 9.78
CA PHE A 770 -8.68 -5.89 8.44
C PHE A 770 -7.30 -6.28 7.91
N ASP A 771 -7.08 -7.58 7.72
CA ASP A 771 -5.92 -8.14 7.04
C ASP A 771 -6.07 -8.01 5.53
N THR A 772 -5.39 -7.01 4.96
CA THR A 772 -5.49 -6.69 3.52
C THR A 772 -4.51 -7.48 2.66
N ALA A 773 -3.69 -8.37 3.24
CA ALA A 773 -2.49 -8.92 2.61
C ALA A 773 -1.65 -7.80 1.98
N ASN A 774 -1.27 -7.92 0.71
CA ASN A 774 -0.54 -6.88 0.01
C ASN A 774 -1.41 -6.25 -1.10
N PRO A 775 -2.17 -5.19 -0.78
CA PRO A 775 -3.05 -4.54 -1.75
C PRO A 775 -2.29 -3.62 -2.72
N PHE A 776 -1.00 -3.40 -2.50
CA PHE A 776 -0.17 -2.50 -3.30
C PHE A 776 0.62 -3.30 -4.33
N GLU A 777 0.50 -2.97 -5.62
CA GLU A 777 1.26 -3.63 -6.70
C GLU A 777 2.79 -3.64 -6.47
N SER A 778 3.30 -2.68 -5.70
CA SER A 778 4.74 -2.47 -5.52
C SER A 778 5.23 -2.71 -4.09
N ALA A 779 4.38 -2.81 -3.05
CA ALA A 779 4.87 -2.98 -1.68
C ALA A 779 5.45 -4.40 -1.48
N MET A 780 6.44 -4.53 -0.59
CA MET A 780 7.07 -5.81 -0.24
C MET A 780 6.53 -6.41 1.07
N VAL A 781 5.54 -5.76 1.68
CA VAL A 781 5.09 -6.06 3.04
C VAL A 781 3.58 -6.10 3.07
N ASP A 782 3.03 -7.13 3.69
CA ASP A 782 1.60 -7.18 4.01
C ASP A 782 1.20 -5.94 4.82
N THR A 783 0.01 -5.45 4.58
CA THR A 783 -0.62 -4.34 5.28
C THR A 783 -1.88 -4.78 5.99
N SER A 784 -2.30 -3.96 6.95
CA SER A 784 -3.59 -4.08 7.61
C SER A 784 -4.22 -2.71 7.76
N VAL A 785 -5.55 -2.66 7.64
CA VAL A 785 -6.35 -1.50 8.02
C VAL A 785 -6.81 -1.67 9.46
N ILE A 786 -6.63 -0.65 10.30
CA ILE A 786 -7.15 -0.62 11.67
C ILE A 786 -8.04 0.59 11.84
N LEU A 787 -9.21 0.36 12.47
CA LEU A 787 -10.04 1.42 13.03
C LEU A 787 -10.00 1.36 14.56
N VAL A 788 -9.59 2.45 15.20
CA VAL A 788 -9.53 2.59 16.66
C VAL A 788 -10.28 3.84 17.09
N MET A 789 -11.18 3.73 18.06
CA MET A 789 -11.80 4.88 18.70
C MET A 789 -11.02 5.31 19.94
N LYS A 790 -10.80 6.62 20.08
CA LYS A 790 -10.21 7.23 21.29
C LYS A 790 -11.17 7.04 22.47
N ASN A 791 -10.93 5.98 23.23
CA ASN A 791 -11.72 5.61 24.40
C ASN A 791 -10.88 4.77 25.36
N ALA A 792 -10.29 5.42 26.36
CA ALA A 792 -9.43 4.77 27.34
C ALA A 792 -10.18 3.87 28.34
N ASN A 793 -11.51 4.00 28.42
CA ASN A 793 -12.35 3.31 29.41
C ASN A 793 -13.11 2.11 28.83
N ALA A 794 -12.76 1.65 27.63
CA ALA A 794 -13.45 0.53 26.98
C ALA A 794 -13.05 -0.81 27.62
N GLU A 795 -13.94 -1.37 28.43
CA GLU A 795 -13.81 -2.72 29.00
C GLU A 795 -14.60 -3.73 28.17
N ASN A 796 -14.01 -4.92 27.97
CA ASN A 796 -14.59 -6.10 27.31
C ASN A 796 -15.64 -5.81 26.20
N TYR A 797 -15.17 -5.64 24.96
CA TYR A 797 -16.01 -5.36 23.79
C TYR A 797 -15.67 -6.29 22.62
N THR A 798 -16.58 -6.33 21.64
CA THR A 798 -16.36 -7.00 20.36
C THR A 798 -15.97 -5.99 19.28
N PHE A 799 -15.30 -6.48 18.24
CA PHE A 799 -14.86 -5.71 17.09
C PHE A 799 -14.98 -6.53 15.80
N THR A 800 -14.93 -5.89 14.64
CA THR A 800 -15.01 -6.59 13.35
C THR A 800 -13.62 -7.00 12.88
N TYR A 801 -13.39 -8.30 12.69
CA TYR A 801 -12.22 -8.83 12.00
C TYR A 801 -12.57 -9.13 10.54
N LEU A 802 -11.73 -8.67 9.61
CA LEU A 802 -11.82 -8.97 8.18
C LEU A 802 -10.54 -9.66 7.71
N ASP A 803 -10.69 -10.71 6.92
CA ASP A 803 -9.58 -11.38 6.23
C ASP A 803 -9.80 -11.31 4.72
N GLY A 804 -9.02 -10.44 4.07
CA GLY A 804 -8.97 -10.22 2.63
C GLY A 804 -7.74 -10.84 1.98
N THR A 805 -7.06 -11.79 2.63
CA THR A 805 -5.87 -12.43 2.08
C THR A 805 -6.14 -13.24 0.81
N LYS A 806 -7.38 -13.70 0.62
CA LYS A 806 -7.86 -14.37 -0.60
C LYS A 806 -8.50 -13.42 -1.60
N ASP A 807 -9.39 -12.55 -1.11
CA ASP A 807 -10.09 -11.55 -1.90
C ASP A 807 -10.34 -10.31 -1.02
N ILE A 808 -9.72 -9.20 -1.38
CA ILE A 808 -9.83 -7.94 -0.65
C ILE A 808 -11.16 -7.23 -0.87
N LEU A 809 -11.86 -7.54 -1.97
CA LEU A 809 -13.15 -6.96 -2.33
C LEU A 809 -14.29 -7.69 -1.62
N ASN A 810 -14.10 -8.99 -1.35
CA ASN A 810 -15.04 -9.81 -0.59
C ASN A 810 -14.34 -10.50 0.59
N PRO A 811 -13.86 -9.74 1.59
CA PRO A 811 -13.16 -10.32 2.72
C PRO A 811 -14.12 -11.15 3.58
N SER A 812 -13.60 -12.22 4.18
CA SER A 812 -14.36 -12.97 5.18
C SER A 812 -14.49 -12.14 6.45
N LYS A 813 -15.69 -12.11 7.05
CA LYS A 813 -16.03 -11.28 8.22
C LYS A 813 -16.29 -12.14 9.44
N THR A 814 -15.60 -11.84 10.53
CA THR A 814 -15.74 -12.52 11.83
C THR A 814 -15.85 -11.49 12.95
N ILE A 815 -16.60 -11.80 14.01
CA ILE A 815 -16.67 -10.95 15.20
C ILE A 815 -15.55 -11.38 16.17
N GLY A 816 -14.63 -10.47 16.45
CA GLY A 816 -13.57 -10.68 17.44
C GLY A 816 -13.97 -10.21 18.82
N ASN A 817 -13.36 -10.79 19.86
CA ASN A 817 -13.41 -10.29 21.23
C ASN A 817 -12.05 -9.70 21.60
N ILE A 818 -12.03 -8.50 22.22
CA ILE A 818 -10.78 -7.81 22.57
C ILE A 818 -9.87 -8.62 23.50
N GLU A 819 -10.42 -9.51 24.32
CA GLU A 819 -9.65 -10.37 25.23
C GLU A 819 -8.71 -11.33 24.51
N TYR A 820 -9.02 -11.70 23.26
CA TYR A 820 -8.14 -12.49 22.40
C TYR A 820 -6.76 -11.84 22.26
N TYR A 821 -6.72 -10.50 22.19
CA TYR A 821 -5.46 -9.76 22.02
C TYR A 821 -4.91 -9.23 23.34
N ARG A 822 -5.76 -8.82 24.30
CA ARG A 822 -5.31 -8.36 25.62
C ARG A 822 -4.60 -9.45 26.42
N GLN A 823 -5.06 -10.70 26.29
CA GLN A 823 -4.47 -11.84 26.99
C GLN A 823 -3.44 -12.60 26.14
N ALA A 824 -3.25 -12.23 24.87
CA ALA A 824 -2.24 -12.85 24.03
C ALA A 824 -0.82 -12.58 24.57
N PRO A 825 0.12 -13.54 24.41
CA PRO A 825 1.54 -13.31 24.65
C PRO A 825 2.01 -12.05 23.92
N ASN A 826 2.68 -11.15 24.64
CA ASN A 826 3.16 -9.86 24.09
C ASN A 826 2.09 -9.02 23.37
N ARG A 827 0.80 -9.27 23.68
CA ARG A 827 -0.36 -8.60 23.11
C ARG A 827 -0.37 -8.59 21.58
N VAL A 828 0.07 -9.68 20.97
CA VAL A 828 0.14 -9.80 19.51
C VAL A 828 -1.25 -9.83 18.87
N PHE A 829 -1.35 -9.33 17.65
CA PHE A 829 -2.52 -9.50 16.79
C PHE A 829 -2.30 -10.71 15.89
N TYR A 830 -3.35 -11.50 15.68
CA TYR A 830 -3.31 -12.70 14.85
C TYR A 830 -4.69 -12.92 14.19
N PRO A 831 -4.74 -13.64 13.05
CA PRO A 831 -6.00 -13.95 12.37
C PRO A 831 -6.98 -14.71 13.27
N ILE A 832 -8.25 -14.33 13.25
CA ILE A 832 -9.29 -15.00 14.04
C ILE A 832 -9.80 -16.22 13.28
N THR A 833 -9.16 -17.36 13.51
CA THR A 833 -9.55 -18.67 12.98
C THR A 833 -9.80 -19.64 14.13
N ASP A 834 -10.63 -20.67 13.92
CA ASP A 834 -10.87 -21.70 14.93
C ASP A 834 -9.58 -22.36 15.42
N TYR A 835 -8.60 -22.52 14.52
CA TYR A 835 -7.28 -23.05 14.85
C TYR A 835 -6.53 -22.13 15.82
N ASN A 836 -6.44 -20.84 15.50
CA ASN A 836 -5.72 -19.86 16.31
C ASN A 836 -6.40 -19.61 17.67
N LEU A 837 -7.73 -19.61 17.70
CA LEU A 837 -8.51 -19.48 18.93
C LEU A 837 -8.27 -20.67 19.87
N LYS A 838 -8.24 -21.91 19.36
CA LYS A 838 -7.88 -23.09 20.18
C LYS A 838 -6.49 -22.97 20.81
N ILE A 839 -5.52 -22.46 20.05
CA ILE A 839 -4.17 -22.19 20.58
C ILE A 839 -4.24 -21.13 21.68
N PHE A 840 -4.92 -20.01 21.43
CA PHE A 840 -5.07 -18.94 22.40
C PHE A 840 -5.77 -19.40 23.69
N GLU A 841 -6.88 -20.11 23.58
CA GLU A 841 -7.67 -20.59 24.72
C GLU A 841 -6.86 -21.52 25.62
N LYS A 842 -6.05 -22.40 25.03
CA LYS A 842 -5.26 -23.38 25.77
C LYS A 842 -3.94 -22.81 26.29
N TYR A 843 -3.31 -21.89 25.56
CA TYR A 843 -1.95 -21.40 25.87
C TYR A 843 -1.86 -19.91 26.16
N GLY A 844 -2.63 -19.07 25.47
CA GLY A 844 -2.45 -17.62 25.45
C GLY A 844 -2.32 -17.02 26.83
N LYS A 845 -3.31 -17.25 27.69
CA LYS A 845 -3.30 -16.76 29.08
C LYS A 845 -2.12 -17.32 29.89
N LYS A 846 -1.87 -18.63 29.82
CA LYS A 846 -0.82 -19.28 30.62
C LYS A 846 0.58 -18.81 30.20
N VAL A 847 0.83 -18.69 28.91
CA VAL A 847 2.09 -18.20 28.35
C VAL A 847 2.27 -16.73 28.72
N ASN A 848 1.23 -15.92 28.63
CA ASN A 848 1.29 -14.52 29.03
C ASN A 848 1.61 -14.36 30.53
N GLU A 849 0.98 -15.16 31.41
CA GLU A 849 1.32 -15.22 32.84
C GLU A 849 2.79 -15.59 33.07
N LEU A 850 3.31 -16.58 32.33
CA LEU A 850 4.71 -17.00 32.42
C LEU A 850 5.66 -15.90 31.94
N LEU A 851 5.37 -15.25 30.80
CA LEU A 851 6.18 -14.15 30.29
C LEU A 851 6.20 -12.98 31.28
N ASN A 852 5.05 -12.56 31.79
CA ASN A 852 4.97 -11.48 32.78
C ASN A 852 5.75 -11.79 34.07
N LYS A 853 5.77 -13.05 34.50
CA LYS A 853 6.49 -13.46 35.72
C LYS A 853 8.00 -13.63 35.50
N TRP A 854 8.39 -14.18 34.36
CA TRP A 854 9.73 -14.73 34.17
C TRP A 854 10.58 -14.01 33.13
N TRP A 855 9.99 -13.27 32.18
CA TRP A 855 10.73 -12.73 31.03
C TRP A 855 11.93 -11.88 31.43
N ASP A 856 11.75 -10.93 32.36
CA ASP A 856 12.85 -10.08 32.85
C ASP A 856 14.00 -10.89 33.49
N LYS A 857 13.69 -12.08 34.02
CA LYS A 857 14.66 -12.98 34.64
C LYS A 857 15.39 -13.85 33.61
N ILE A 858 14.78 -14.13 32.45
CA ILE A 858 15.34 -15.01 31.43
C ILE A 858 15.79 -14.30 30.13
N SER A 859 15.48 -13.02 29.98
CA SER A 859 15.72 -12.24 28.75
C SER A 859 17.20 -12.22 28.36
N THR A 860 18.11 -12.16 29.33
CA THR A 860 19.56 -12.16 29.10
C THR A 860 20.25 -13.27 29.90
N SER A 861 21.38 -13.79 29.39
CA SER A 861 22.18 -14.78 30.13
C SER A 861 22.66 -14.26 31.49
N LYS A 862 22.90 -12.94 31.61
CA LYS A 862 23.25 -12.28 32.88
C LYS A 862 22.11 -12.37 33.90
N ASN A 863 20.87 -12.16 33.46
CA ASN A 863 19.71 -12.27 34.34
C ASN A 863 19.47 -13.73 34.76
N ILE A 864 19.64 -14.69 33.83
CA ILE A 864 19.51 -16.11 34.14
C ILE A 864 20.48 -16.51 35.26
N GLU A 865 21.74 -16.11 35.17
CA GLU A 865 22.73 -16.39 36.21
C GLU A 865 22.37 -15.69 37.54
N LYS A 866 21.94 -14.42 37.48
CA LYS A 866 21.51 -13.66 38.66
C LYS A 866 20.35 -14.34 39.41
N TYR A 867 19.38 -14.93 38.70
CA TYR A 867 18.18 -15.55 39.27
C TYR A 867 18.24 -17.08 39.30
N LYS A 868 19.44 -17.67 39.15
CA LYS A 868 19.64 -19.11 39.00
C LYS A 868 18.92 -19.97 40.04
N ARG A 869 19.01 -19.63 41.33
CA ARG A 869 18.36 -20.39 42.42
C ARG A 869 16.83 -20.43 42.29
N GLU A 870 16.23 -19.30 41.92
CA GLU A 870 14.77 -19.22 41.75
C GLU A 870 14.31 -20.03 40.53
N LEU A 871 15.09 -19.97 39.44
CA LEU A 871 14.85 -20.77 38.24
C LEU A 871 15.00 -22.27 38.50
N GLU A 872 16.00 -22.70 39.28
CA GLU A 872 16.17 -24.10 39.71
C GLU A 872 14.98 -24.59 40.54
N GLN A 873 14.48 -23.78 41.48
CA GLN A 873 13.27 -24.13 42.25
C GLN A 873 12.05 -24.30 41.36
N TYR A 874 11.85 -23.40 40.39
CA TYR A 874 10.77 -23.51 39.42
C TYR A 874 10.89 -24.78 38.58
N ARG A 875 12.09 -25.07 38.05
CA ARG A 875 12.37 -26.27 37.25
C ARG A 875 12.09 -27.57 38.01
N ASN A 876 12.49 -27.64 39.28
CA ASN A 876 12.26 -28.81 40.13
C ASN A 876 10.77 -29.05 40.46
N ALA A 877 9.92 -28.03 40.29
CA ALA A 877 8.49 -28.14 40.55
C ALA A 877 7.68 -28.62 39.33
N LEU A 878 8.29 -28.66 38.13
CA LEU A 878 7.62 -29.04 36.88
C LEU A 878 7.23 -30.53 36.87
N LYS A 879 6.03 -30.82 36.38
CA LYS A 879 5.46 -32.17 36.24
C LYS A 879 4.98 -32.42 34.81
N PRO A 880 4.85 -33.69 34.38
CA PRO A 880 4.25 -34.02 33.09
C PRO A 880 2.88 -33.35 32.92
N GLY A 881 2.67 -32.72 31.76
CA GLY A 881 1.48 -31.92 31.45
C GLY A 881 1.58 -30.42 31.77
N ASP A 882 2.57 -29.99 32.57
CA ASP A 882 2.78 -28.57 32.82
C ASP A 882 3.21 -27.84 31.54
N ILE A 883 2.71 -26.61 31.37
CA ILE A 883 3.12 -25.69 30.31
C ILE A 883 4.17 -24.74 30.88
N THR A 884 5.29 -24.61 30.19
CA THR A 884 6.39 -23.69 30.54
C THR A 884 6.92 -22.98 29.29
N LEU A 885 7.93 -22.11 29.45
CA LEU A 885 8.63 -21.46 28.34
C LEU A 885 9.93 -22.21 28.03
N LEU A 886 10.31 -22.30 26.75
CA LEU A 886 11.58 -22.91 26.34
C LEU A 886 12.77 -22.27 27.07
N GLY A 887 12.77 -20.94 27.24
CA GLY A 887 13.84 -20.24 27.94
C GLY A 887 13.94 -20.50 29.45
N LEU A 888 12.92 -21.10 30.07
CA LEU A 888 12.96 -21.49 31.48
C LEU A 888 13.64 -22.84 31.69
N ILE A 889 13.64 -23.68 30.66
CA ILE A 889 14.10 -25.09 30.71
C ILE A 889 15.34 -25.34 29.85
N THR A 890 15.81 -24.34 29.12
CA THR A 890 17.06 -24.39 28.36
C THR A 890 18.04 -23.31 28.79
N GLU A 891 19.31 -23.54 28.49
CA GLU A 891 20.33 -22.51 28.46
C GLU A 891 21.06 -22.54 27.12
N GLY A 892 21.64 -21.42 26.73
CA GLY A 892 22.32 -21.31 25.45
C GLY A 892 22.48 -19.87 25.01
N GLY A 893 22.95 -19.68 23.78
CA GLY A 893 23.27 -18.35 23.29
C GLY A 893 23.87 -18.33 21.90
N VAL A 894 24.51 -17.21 21.61
CA VAL A 894 25.15 -16.93 20.32
C VAL A 894 26.61 -17.35 20.39
N GLY A 895 27.10 -17.98 19.33
CA GLY A 895 28.49 -18.43 19.24
C GLY A 895 29.50 -17.34 18.94
N ILE A 896 30.71 -17.75 18.52
CA ILE A 896 31.82 -16.87 18.20
C ILE A 896 31.66 -16.21 16.82
N GLN A 897 32.01 -14.93 16.72
CA GLN A 897 32.31 -14.26 15.45
C GLN A 897 33.83 -14.15 15.33
N THR A 898 34.43 -14.86 14.37
CA THR A 898 35.91 -14.89 14.26
C THR A 898 36.49 -13.64 13.59
N GLY A 899 35.69 -12.89 12.83
CA GLY A 899 36.15 -11.75 12.01
C GLY A 899 36.99 -12.13 10.78
N ASN A 900 37.62 -13.31 10.80
CA ASN A 900 38.41 -13.86 9.70
C ASN A 900 38.29 -15.39 9.65
N ASN A 901 37.19 -15.89 9.09
CA ASN A 901 36.92 -17.33 9.01
C ASN A 901 38.05 -18.11 8.31
N GLY A 902 38.73 -17.53 7.31
CA GLY A 902 39.78 -18.23 6.58
C GLY A 902 41.03 -18.53 7.42
N LYS A 903 41.36 -17.67 8.39
CA LYS A 903 42.50 -17.86 9.29
C LYS A 903 42.26 -18.95 10.34
N TYR A 904 41.04 -19.09 10.83
CA TYR A 904 40.78 -19.95 11.99
C TYR A 904 40.07 -21.26 11.64
N ILE A 905 39.33 -21.31 10.53
CA ILE A 905 38.46 -22.43 10.21
C ILE A 905 39.00 -23.18 8.99
N GLY A 906 39.11 -24.50 9.11
CA GLY A 906 39.41 -25.41 8.01
C GLY A 906 38.30 -26.43 7.76
N VAL A 907 38.44 -27.16 6.67
CA VAL A 907 37.54 -28.26 6.28
C VAL A 907 38.28 -29.59 6.36
N LEU A 908 37.61 -30.64 6.81
CA LEU A 908 38.20 -31.98 6.93
C LEU A 908 38.65 -32.52 5.57
N GLU A 909 39.86 -33.07 5.48
CA GLU A 909 40.34 -33.73 4.26
C GLU A 909 39.44 -34.89 3.82
N ARG A 910 39.53 -35.28 2.54
CA ARG A 910 38.73 -36.37 1.94
C ARG A 910 37.21 -36.13 2.00
N THR A 911 36.79 -34.89 2.21
CA THR A 911 35.39 -34.47 2.09
C THR A 911 35.15 -33.64 0.83
N LYS A 912 33.90 -33.57 0.36
CA LYS A 912 33.51 -32.71 -0.79
C LYS A 912 33.91 -31.24 -0.59
N TRP A 913 33.92 -30.75 0.65
CA TRP A 913 34.33 -29.38 0.96
C TRP A 913 35.83 -29.16 0.75
N ALA A 914 36.68 -30.12 1.16
CA ALA A 914 38.11 -30.04 0.91
C ALA A 914 38.44 -30.08 -0.59
N GLU A 915 37.73 -30.89 -1.38
CA GLU A 915 37.87 -30.89 -2.85
C GLU A 915 37.52 -29.54 -3.47
N ASN A 916 36.42 -28.91 -3.01
CA ASN A 916 36.04 -27.58 -3.47
C ASN A 916 37.08 -26.51 -3.10
N VAL A 917 37.65 -26.59 -1.90
CA VAL A 917 38.76 -25.72 -1.49
C VAL A 917 39.96 -25.90 -2.43
N ARG A 918 40.38 -27.13 -2.73
CA ARG A 918 41.48 -27.41 -3.66
C ARG A 918 41.24 -26.82 -5.05
N LYS A 919 40.00 -26.93 -5.58
CA LYS A 919 39.62 -26.37 -6.89
C LYS A 919 39.68 -24.84 -6.92
N GLN A 920 39.33 -24.17 -5.82
CA GLN A 920 39.29 -22.72 -5.74
C GLN A 920 40.64 -22.07 -5.46
N ARG A 921 41.58 -22.76 -4.76
CA ARG A 921 42.89 -22.20 -4.39
C ARG A 921 43.67 -21.61 -5.58
N PRO A 922 43.81 -22.27 -6.75
CA PRO A 922 44.53 -21.70 -7.89
C PRO A 922 43.88 -20.41 -8.42
N GLU A 923 42.55 -20.38 -8.51
CA GLU A 923 41.80 -19.20 -8.97
C GLU A 923 41.96 -18.03 -8.01
N LYS A 924 41.93 -18.31 -6.71
CA LYS A 924 42.11 -17.30 -5.67
C LYS A 924 43.55 -16.80 -5.62
N LEU A 925 44.55 -17.66 -5.81
CA LEU A 925 45.95 -17.25 -5.87
C LEU A 925 46.20 -16.21 -6.98
N LEU A 926 45.58 -16.37 -8.14
CA LEU A 926 45.71 -15.45 -9.28
C LEU A 926 45.22 -14.02 -8.98
N LEU A 927 44.40 -13.82 -7.95
CA LEU A 927 43.97 -12.50 -7.51
C LEU A 927 45.11 -11.71 -6.86
N ALA A 928 46.14 -12.39 -6.35
CA ALA A 928 47.34 -11.78 -5.78
C ALA A 928 48.35 -11.42 -6.89
N THR A 929 47.99 -10.46 -7.74
CA THR A 929 48.70 -10.18 -9.00
C THR A 929 50.20 -9.89 -8.83
N GLU A 930 50.64 -9.18 -7.77
CA GLU A 930 52.07 -8.94 -7.54
C GLU A 930 52.81 -10.22 -7.13
N PHE A 931 52.16 -11.07 -6.33
CA PHE A 931 52.72 -12.36 -5.91
C PHE A 931 52.88 -13.27 -7.13
N CYS A 932 51.86 -13.34 -7.97
CA CYS A 932 51.89 -14.12 -9.21
C CYS A 932 52.98 -13.63 -10.17
N LYS A 933 53.12 -12.30 -10.35
CA LYS A 933 54.21 -11.71 -11.15
C LYS A 933 55.59 -12.10 -10.62
N LYS A 934 55.81 -12.03 -9.31
CA LYS A 934 57.09 -12.36 -8.67
C LYS A 934 57.46 -13.85 -8.81
N ASN A 935 56.46 -14.73 -8.88
CA ASN A 935 56.64 -16.18 -8.94
C ASN A 935 56.40 -16.77 -10.35
N ASN A 936 56.31 -15.94 -11.40
CA ASN A 936 56.05 -16.35 -12.78
C ASN A 936 54.77 -17.21 -12.96
N ILE A 937 53.72 -16.90 -12.20
CA ILE A 937 52.42 -17.58 -12.28
C ILE A 937 51.51 -16.77 -13.22
N THR A 938 51.27 -17.27 -14.43
CA THR A 938 50.54 -16.56 -15.49
C THR A 938 49.11 -17.06 -15.71
N GLY A 939 48.77 -18.23 -15.16
CA GLY A 939 47.47 -18.86 -15.35
C GLY A 939 47.12 -19.90 -14.29
N LYS A 940 45.92 -20.46 -14.40
CA LYS A 940 45.37 -21.39 -13.40
C LYS A 940 46.18 -22.69 -13.28
N GLN A 941 46.75 -23.16 -14.38
CA GLN A 941 47.57 -24.39 -14.38
C GLN A 941 48.92 -24.16 -13.68
N GLU A 942 49.57 -23.01 -13.92
CA GLU A 942 50.80 -22.62 -13.23
C GLU A 942 50.56 -22.41 -11.74
N ALA A 943 49.45 -21.76 -11.38
CA ALA A 943 49.05 -21.56 -9.99
C ALA A 943 48.80 -22.90 -9.28
N GLN A 944 48.16 -23.85 -9.97
CA GLN A 944 47.95 -25.19 -9.44
C GLN A 944 49.27 -25.94 -9.23
N ARG A 945 50.16 -25.96 -10.22
CA ARG A 945 51.49 -26.60 -10.09
C ARG A 945 52.31 -25.98 -8.95
N TYR A 946 52.26 -24.65 -8.79
CA TYR A 946 52.92 -23.96 -7.69
C TYR A 946 52.37 -24.39 -6.33
N LEU A 947 51.04 -24.50 -6.20
CA LEU A 947 50.43 -24.95 -4.94
C LEU A 947 50.73 -26.43 -4.65
N GLU A 948 50.89 -27.26 -5.68
CA GLU A 948 51.23 -28.69 -5.54
C GLU A 948 52.66 -28.93 -5.03
N THR A 949 53.58 -27.96 -5.12
CA THR A 949 54.92 -28.07 -4.53
C THR A 949 54.98 -27.74 -3.03
N LEU A 950 53.90 -27.20 -2.47
CA LEU A 950 53.83 -26.76 -1.09
C LEU A 950 53.10 -27.79 -0.21
N SER A 951 53.58 -27.96 1.02
CA SER A 951 52.84 -28.66 2.06
C SER A 951 51.58 -27.89 2.45
N GLU A 952 50.61 -28.57 3.07
CA GLU A 952 49.37 -27.91 3.51
C GLU A 952 49.66 -26.77 4.51
N HIS A 953 50.67 -26.91 5.37
CA HIS A 953 51.10 -25.84 6.29
C HIS A 953 51.62 -24.61 5.53
N GLU A 954 52.46 -24.81 4.51
CA GLU A 954 52.98 -23.72 3.67
C GLU A 954 51.87 -23.02 2.88
N ILE A 955 50.88 -23.77 2.39
CA ILE A 955 49.70 -23.21 1.71
C ILE A 955 48.87 -22.34 2.66
N ARG A 956 48.66 -22.78 3.92
CA ARG A 956 47.93 -22.01 4.93
C ARG A 956 48.62 -20.66 5.20
N ASN A 957 49.94 -20.69 5.43
CA ASN A 957 50.74 -19.48 5.69
C ASN A 957 50.74 -18.54 4.48
N LEU A 958 50.88 -19.08 3.27
CA LEU A 958 50.80 -18.30 2.04
C LEU A 958 49.47 -17.51 1.95
N PHE A 959 48.33 -18.17 2.17
CA PHE A 959 47.04 -17.49 2.06
C PHE A 959 46.72 -16.57 3.25
N ASP A 960 47.28 -16.83 4.43
CA ASP A 960 47.24 -15.89 5.56
C ASP A 960 47.93 -14.57 5.17
N ASP A 961 49.18 -14.64 4.71
CA ASP A 961 49.99 -13.49 4.30
C ASP A 961 49.35 -12.71 3.15
N LEU A 962 48.83 -13.43 2.15
CA LEU A 962 48.16 -12.82 1.01
C LEU A 962 46.88 -12.09 1.42
N LYS A 963 46.07 -12.66 2.32
CA LYS A 963 44.86 -11.98 2.80
C LYS A 963 45.17 -10.76 3.66
N GLU A 964 46.25 -10.81 4.44
CA GLU A 964 46.73 -9.65 5.20
C GLU A 964 47.20 -8.53 4.27
N LYS A 965 47.94 -8.87 3.21
CA LYS A 965 48.49 -7.88 2.27
C LYS A 965 47.45 -7.25 1.32
N TYR A 966 46.58 -8.05 0.70
CA TYR A 966 45.65 -7.56 -0.34
C TYR A 966 44.26 -7.22 0.20
N GLY A 967 43.97 -7.56 1.45
CA GLY A 967 42.69 -7.28 2.09
C GLY A 967 41.61 -8.34 1.84
N ARG A 968 40.59 -8.31 2.72
CA ARG A 968 39.53 -9.32 2.79
C ARG A 968 38.55 -9.25 1.62
N ASP A 969 38.36 -8.09 1.00
CA ASP A 969 37.39 -7.89 -0.08
C ASP A 969 37.87 -8.48 -1.41
N VAL A 970 39.19 -8.56 -1.63
CA VAL A 970 39.78 -9.16 -2.84
C VAL A 970 39.53 -10.68 -2.87
N PHE A 971 39.74 -11.38 -1.76
CA PHE A 971 39.58 -12.84 -1.70
C PHE A 971 38.16 -13.29 -1.36
N GLY A 972 37.32 -12.39 -0.85
CA GLY A 972 35.99 -12.67 -0.31
C GLY A 972 36.02 -12.98 1.19
N GLN A 973 35.18 -12.26 1.94
CA GLN A 973 35.18 -12.25 3.41
C GLN A 973 34.93 -13.63 4.06
N GLY A 974 34.19 -14.52 3.39
CA GLY A 974 33.81 -15.83 3.92
C GLY A 974 34.62 -17.03 3.40
N TRP A 975 35.61 -16.82 2.52
CA TRP A 975 36.32 -17.90 1.84
C TRP A 975 37.25 -18.68 2.77
N LEU A 976 37.08 -20.00 2.82
CA LEU A 976 37.91 -20.95 3.58
C LEU A 976 38.95 -21.58 2.65
N TYR A 977 40.21 -21.61 3.09
CA TYR A 977 41.31 -22.18 2.31
C TYR A 977 42.12 -23.24 3.05
N ARG A 978 41.80 -23.55 4.30
CA ARG A 978 42.53 -24.55 5.12
C ARG A 978 41.90 -25.93 4.98
N ILE A 979 42.70 -26.96 4.79
CA ILE A 979 42.28 -28.37 4.81
C ILE A 979 42.92 -29.02 6.03
N VAL A 980 42.12 -29.67 6.88
CA VAL A 980 42.55 -30.24 8.17
C VAL A 980 42.66 -31.76 8.04
N SER A 981 43.78 -32.32 8.50
CA SER A 981 44.00 -33.77 8.58
C SER A 981 43.39 -34.35 9.87
N PRO A 982 42.90 -35.61 9.88
CA PRO A 982 42.40 -36.25 11.11
C PRO A 982 43.42 -36.26 12.25
N ASP A 983 44.72 -36.29 11.93
CA ASP A 983 45.80 -36.31 12.91
C ASP A 983 46.00 -34.98 13.65
N GLU A 984 45.41 -33.88 13.14
CA GLU A 984 45.41 -32.54 13.75
C GLU A 984 44.19 -32.31 14.66
N ILE A 985 43.23 -33.24 14.69
CA ILE A 985 41.96 -33.09 15.40
C ILE A 985 42.11 -33.58 16.84
N ALA A 986 41.68 -32.74 17.79
CA ALA A 986 41.64 -33.09 19.20
C ALA A 986 40.40 -33.93 19.52
N ASP A 987 40.57 -34.87 20.46
CA ASP A 987 39.43 -35.57 21.06
C ASP A 987 38.73 -34.62 22.04
N VAL A 988 37.53 -34.17 21.68
CA VAL A 988 36.73 -33.22 22.45
C VAL A 988 36.34 -33.77 23.83
N GLU A 989 36.18 -35.10 23.96
CA GLU A 989 35.79 -35.74 25.22
C GLU A 989 36.93 -35.75 26.23
N ALA A 990 38.17 -35.77 25.75
CA ALA A 990 39.37 -35.78 26.56
C ALA A 990 39.87 -34.38 26.98
N LEU A 991 39.26 -33.30 26.48
CA LEU A 991 39.69 -31.93 26.79
C LEU A 991 39.42 -31.55 28.25
N THR A 992 40.43 -30.97 28.90
CA THR A 992 40.27 -30.36 30.23
C THR A 992 39.47 -29.06 30.16
N GLU A 993 38.87 -28.61 31.27
CA GLU A 993 38.14 -27.34 31.31
C GLU A 993 39.04 -26.13 30.99
N ASP A 994 40.32 -26.17 31.36
CA ASP A 994 41.29 -25.15 30.96
C ASP A 994 41.53 -25.15 29.45
N GLU A 995 41.61 -26.32 28.80
CA GLU A 995 41.78 -26.40 27.35
C GLU A 995 40.53 -25.97 26.58
N LYS A 996 39.33 -26.33 27.07
CA LYS A 996 38.07 -25.86 26.50
C LYS A 996 37.98 -24.34 26.55
N LEU A 997 38.34 -23.74 27.68
CA LEU A 997 38.24 -22.30 27.87
C LEU A 997 39.40 -21.53 27.22
N ASN A 998 40.64 -21.98 27.36
CA ASN A 998 41.84 -21.20 27.05
C ASN A 998 42.66 -21.75 25.88
N GLY A 999 42.19 -22.82 25.23
CA GLY A 999 42.82 -23.44 24.08
C GLY A 999 43.77 -24.59 24.42
N ILE A 1000 44.10 -25.36 23.39
CA ILE A 1000 44.85 -26.62 23.49
C ILE A 1000 46.36 -26.35 23.30
N LYS A 1001 47.21 -27.09 24.04
CA LYS A 1001 48.66 -27.12 23.82
C LYS A 1001 49.04 -28.38 23.04
N GLY A 1002 49.89 -28.25 22.01
CA GLY A 1002 50.39 -29.37 21.21
C GLY A 1002 49.98 -29.29 19.75
N ASN A 1003 50.00 -30.44 19.06
CA ASN A 1003 49.80 -30.51 17.60
C ASN A 1003 48.36 -30.85 17.19
N ARG A 1004 47.54 -31.31 18.13
CA ARG A 1004 46.12 -31.61 17.93
C ARG A 1004 45.27 -30.48 18.46
N THR A 1005 45.16 -29.39 17.70
CA THR A 1005 44.49 -28.17 18.16
C THR A 1005 43.15 -27.93 17.47
N PHE A 1006 42.84 -28.66 16.39
CA PHE A 1006 41.59 -28.47 15.68
C PHE A 1006 40.45 -29.18 16.40
N VAL A 1007 39.35 -28.47 16.60
CA VAL A 1007 38.12 -29.00 17.19
C VAL A 1007 36.93 -28.78 16.26
N PRO A 1008 35.88 -29.60 16.32
CA PRO A 1008 34.67 -29.39 15.53
C PRO A 1008 34.10 -27.98 15.68
N TYR A 1009 33.73 -27.36 14.56
CA TYR A 1009 33.19 -26.00 14.49
C TYR A 1009 31.87 -25.95 13.73
N ASP A 1010 30.76 -25.75 14.44
CA ASP A 1010 29.46 -25.61 13.80
C ASP A 1010 29.30 -24.20 13.20
N LYS A 1011 29.29 -24.12 11.87
CA LYS A 1011 29.16 -22.85 11.14
C LYS A 1011 27.69 -22.45 10.90
N GLY A 1012 26.73 -23.23 11.39
CA GLY A 1012 25.33 -23.17 10.96
C GLY A 1012 25.16 -23.91 9.65
N ASP A 1013 23.92 -24.15 9.25
CA ASP A 1013 23.60 -24.92 8.05
C ASP A 1013 22.85 -24.06 7.02
N LYS A 1014 23.58 -23.58 6.01
CA LYS A 1014 22.98 -22.77 4.94
C LYS A 1014 21.93 -23.52 4.12
N ASP A 1015 22.08 -24.84 4.01
CA ASP A 1015 21.15 -25.69 3.26
C ASP A 1015 19.91 -26.03 4.10
N GLY A 1016 19.98 -25.79 5.41
CA GLY A 1016 18.89 -25.97 6.36
C GLY A 1016 18.46 -27.42 6.51
N ASN A 1017 19.38 -28.32 6.79
CA ASN A 1017 19.05 -29.68 7.13
C ASN A 1017 18.47 -29.75 8.56
N ARG A 1018 17.38 -30.50 8.68
CA ARG A 1018 16.71 -30.81 9.94
C ARG A 1018 17.15 -32.17 10.50
N TRP A 1019 16.95 -32.38 11.80
CA TRP A 1019 17.28 -33.59 12.57
C TRP A 1019 18.79 -33.78 12.82
N TYR A 1020 19.57 -33.85 11.75
CA TYR A 1020 21.01 -34.12 11.80
C TYR A 1020 21.71 -33.50 10.59
N ALA A 1021 22.89 -32.93 10.81
CA ALA A 1021 23.80 -32.51 9.76
C ALA A 1021 25.25 -32.71 10.25
N PRO A 1022 26.12 -33.38 9.48
CA PRO A 1022 27.52 -33.50 9.86
C PRO A 1022 28.21 -32.14 9.75
N THR A 1023 29.12 -31.84 10.68
CA THR A 1023 29.95 -30.64 10.63
C THR A 1023 31.29 -30.96 9.96
N PRO A 1024 31.57 -30.48 8.73
CA PRO A 1024 32.86 -30.69 8.08
C PRO A 1024 33.92 -29.66 8.48
N TYR A 1025 33.55 -28.67 9.30
CA TYR A 1025 34.38 -27.53 9.64
C TYR A 1025 35.04 -27.73 11.00
N TYR A 1026 36.29 -27.31 11.09
CA TYR A 1026 37.09 -27.41 12.30
C TYR A 1026 37.77 -26.07 12.56
N ILE A 1027 37.72 -25.60 13.80
CA ILE A 1027 38.39 -24.37 14.23
C ILE A 1027 39.70 -24.72 14.92
N ASP A 1028 40.77 -24.00 14.59
CA ASP A 1028 42.05 -24.10 15.29
C ASP A 1028 41.93 -23.49 16.68
N TRP A 1029 41.75 -24.35 17.68
CA TRP A 1029 41.57 -24.01 19.09
C TRP A 1029 42.88 -23.99 19.87
N SER A 1030 44.00 -23.68 19.21
CA SER A 1030 45.29 -23.47 19.87
C SER A 1030 45.23 -22.32 20.88
N ARG A 1031 46.04 -22.40 21.94
CA ARG A 1031 46.08 -21.35 22.98
C ARG A 1031 46.34 -19.95 22.43
N GLU A 1032 47.19 -19.85 21.42
CA GLU A 1032 47.51 -18.58 20.77
C GLU A 1032 46.27 -17.95 20.11
N ASN A 1033 45.54 -18.74 19.31
CA ASN A 1033 44.34 -18.26 18.64
C ASN A 1033 43.22 -17.94 19.63
N VAL A 1034 42.98 -18.79 20.63
CA VAL A 1034 41.94 -18.55 21.64
C VAL A 1034 42.25 -17.29 22.45
N LYS A 1035 43.52 -17.09 22.82
CA LYS A 1035 43.98 -15.87 23.50
C LYS A 1035 43.72 -14.63 22.63
N PHE A 1036 44.13 -14.65 21.36
CA PHE A 1036 43.89 -13.55 20.43
C PHE A 1036 42.40 -13.22 20.28
N LEU A 1037 41.56 -14.23 20.07
CA LEU A 1037 40.11 -14.06 19.88
C LEU A 1037 39.47 -13.41 21.12
N LYS A 1038 39.88 -13.82 22.33
CA LYS A 1038 39.40 -13.25 23.58
C LYS A 1038 39.90 -11.82 23.82
N GLU A 1039 41.21 -11.59 23.71
CA GLU A 1039 41.83 -10.30 24.02
C GLU A 1039 41.37 -9.19 23.07
N ASN A 1040 40.99 -9.54 21.84
CA ASN A 1040 40.55 -8.58 20.81
C ASN A 1040 39.05 -8.60 20.54
N SER A 1041 38.29 -9.26 21.41
CA SER A 1041 36.83 -9.36 21.30
C SER A 1041 36.17 -7.97 21.34
N GLY A 1042 35.54 -7.54 20.24
CA GLY A 1042 34.83 -6.27 20.09
C GLY A 1042 35.69 -5.04 19.80
N LYS A 1043 37.02 -5.18 19.64
CA LYS A 1043 37.93 -4.05 19.36
C LYS A 1043 37.93 -3.69 17.87
N LYS A 1044 37.74 -2.41 17.54
CA LYS A 1044 37.80 -1.91 16.15
C LYS A 1044 39.24 -1.94 15.62
N GLY A 1045 39.44 -2.36 14.36
CA GLY A 1045 40.73 -2.33 13.66
C GLY A 1045 41.51 -3.65 13.62
N GLU A 1046 41.27 -4.58 14.55
CA GLU A 1046 42.05 -5.82 14.69
C GLU A 1046 41.27 -7.07 14.24
N GLY A 1047 40.63 -7.00 13.07
CA GLY A 1047 39.74 -8.08 12.60
C GLY A 1047 38.37 -8.13 13.28
N MET A 1048 38.26 -7.54 14.48
CA MET A 1048 37.05 -7.41 15.32
C MET A 1048 36.34 -8.74 15.59
N PRO A 1049 37.04 -9.76 16.15
CA PRO A 1049 36.36 -10.96 16.61
C PRO A 1049 35.39 -10.60 17.75
N VAL A 1050 34.41 -11.46 18.02
CA VAL A 1050 33.50 -11.32 19.16
C VAL A 1050 33.28 -12.71 19.75
N VAL A 1051 33.84 -12.96 20.93
CA VAL A 1051 33.64 -14.22 21.66
C VAL A 1051 32.42 -14.08 22.56
N ARG A 1052 31.42 -14.93 22.37
CA ARG A 1052 30.18 -14.94 23.16
C ARG A 1052 29.90 -16.33 23.69
N ASN A 1053 29.40 -16.38 24.92
CA ASN A 1053 28.91 -17.59 25.56
C ASN A 1053 29.87 -18.81 25.53
N PRO A 1054 31.18 -18.65 25.82
CA PRO A 1054 32.15 -19.75 25.73
C PRO A 1054 31.83 -20.94 26.64
N GLN A 1055 31.04 -20.74 27.71
CA GLN A 1055 30.57 -21.80 28.61
C GLN A 1055 29.64 -22.83 27.95
N PHE A 1056 29.14 -22.56 26.74
CA PHE A 1056 28.31 -23.49 25.98
C PHE A 1056 29.08 -24.21 24.87
N TYR A 1057 30.37 -23.92 24.69
CA TYR A 1057 31.21 -24.65 23.74
C TYR A 1057 31.46 -26.07 24.25
N PHE A 1058 31.62 -27.01 23.31
CA PHE A 1058 31.87 -28.43 23.61
C PHE A 1058 30.77 -29.13 24.42
N ARG A 1059 29.56 -28.54 24.45
CA ARG A 1059 28.37 -29.17 25.01
C ARG A 1059 27.45 -29.63 23.90
N GLU A 1060 26.84 -30.78 24.13
CA GLU A 1060 25.79 -31.32 23.28
C GLU A 1060 24.49 -30.53 23.52
N GLY A 1061 23.74 -30.32 22.46
CA GLY A 1061 22.48 -29.58 22.52
C GLY A 1061 21.75 -29.67 21.19
N PHE A 1062 21.02 -28.62 20.86
CA PHE A 1062 20.35 -28.49 19.57
C PHE A 1062 20.49 -27.07 19.04
N CYS A 1063 20.37 -26.93 17.73
CA CYS A 1063 20.47 -25.65 17.04
C CYS A 1063 19.50 -25.60 15.86
N TRP A 1064 19.25 -24.38 15.38
CA TRP A 1064 18.41 -24.12 14.21
C TRP A 1064 19.06 -23.06 13.33
N ASN A 1065 18.53 -22.91 12.12
CA ASN A 1065 18.94 -21.84 11.23
C ASN A 1065 18.42 -20.49 11.71
N ASN A 1066 19.33 -19.56 11.95
CA ASN A 1066 18.95 -18.20 12.32
C ASN A 1066 18.09 -17.53 11.24
N VAL A 1067 18.48 -17.63 9.96
CA VAL A 1067 17.69 -17.13 8.83
C VAL A 1067 16.75 -18.21 8.33
N LEU A 1068 15.45 -17.98 8.43
CA LEU A 1068 14.41 -18.90 7.99
C LEU A 1068 13.91 -18.49 6.59
N SER A 1069 14.00 -19.42 5.65
CA SER A 1069 13.55 -19.26 4.25
C SER A 1069 12.14 -19.80 4.02
N ASP A 1070 11.59 -20.55 4.97
CA ASP A 1070 10.25 -21.13 4.94
C ASP A 1070 9.56 -20.99 6.31
N GLU A 1071 8.29 -21.36 6.38
CA GLU A 1071 7.48 -21.31 7.60
C GLU A 1071 7.97 -22.30 8.67
N LYS A 1072 8.78 -23.29 8.29
CA LYS A 1072 9.23 -24.37 9.16
C LYS A 1072 10.53 -23.99 9.87
N ILE A 1073 10.62 -24.32 11.15
CA ILE A 1073 11.88 -24.20 11.87
C ILE A 1073 12.68 -25.48 11.58
N LYS A 1074 13.89 -25.32 11.03
CA LYS A 1074 14.78 -26.44 10.72
C LYS A 1074 15.75 -26.61 11.88
N CYS A 1075 15.37 -27.47 12.80
CA CYS A 1075 16.13 -27.74 14.02
C CYS A 1075 16.89 -29.06 13.88
N ARG A 1076 18.07 -29.16 14.48
CA ARG A 1076 18.87 -30.39 14.50
C ARG A 1076 19.62 -30.55 15.81
N MET A 1077 20.05 -31.77 16.08
CA MET A 1077 21.02 -32.01 17.14
C MET A 1077 22.35 -31.36 16.81
N LYS A 1078 23.01 -30.89 17.87
CA LYS A 1078 24.33 -30.27 17.82
C LYS A 1078 25.29 -31.09 18.68
N GLU A 1079 26.35 -31.54 18.04
CA GLU A 1079 27.45 -32.26 18.69
C GLU A 1079 28.31 -31.31 19.56
N LYS A 1080 29.22 -31.91 20.35
CA LYS A 1080 30.18 -31.18 21.19
C LYS A 1080 31.18 -30.42 20.33
N SER A 1081 30.89 -29.15 20.10
CA SER A 1081 31.63 -28.28 19.18
C SER A 1081 31.67 -26.82 19.66
N VAL A 1082 32.63 -26.06 19.13
CA VAL A 1082 32.55 -24.59 19.08
C VAL A 1082 31.56 -24.22 17.98
N HIS A 1083 30.84 -23.11 18.11
CA HIS A 1083 29.79 -22.75 17.15
C HIS A 1083 29.80 -21.26 16.79
N SER A 1084 29.31 -20.94 15.61
CA SER A 1084 29.24 -19.58 15.06
C SER A 1084 28.02 -18.79 15.53
N THR A 1085 27.93 -17.52 15.15
CA THR A 1085 26.72 -16.70 15.33
C THR A 1085 25.49 -17.23 14.57
N GLU A 1086 25.70 -18.03 13.52
CA GLU A 1086 24.64 -18.63 12.70
C GLU A 1086 24.17 -20.00 13.24
N ALA A 1087 24.91 -20.60 14.17
CA ALA A 1087 24.56 -21.85 14.85
C ALA A 1087 24.10 -21.58 16.29
N MET A 1088 22.98 -20.85 16.42
CA MET A 1088 22.38 -20.56 17.72
C MET A 1088 22.04 -21.86 18.45
N THR A 1089 22.49 -21.98 19.70
CA THR A 1089 22.45 -23.25 20.43
C THR A 1089 21.61 -23.13 21.68
N PHE A 1090 20.80 -24.15 21.95
CA PHE A 1090 20.21 -24.42 23.25
C PHE A 1090 20.59 -25.81 23.75
N ILE A 1091 20.60 -25.94 25.06
CA ILE A 1091 20.90 -27.15 25.81
C ILE A 1091 19.80 -27.29 26.84
N SER A 1092 19.17 -28.47 26.91
CA SER A 1092 18.19 -28.77 27.96
C SER A 1092 18.85 -28.77 29.34
N LEU A 1093 18.19 -28.15 30.31
CA LEU A 1093 18.59 -28.17 31.72
C LEU A 1093 17.92 -29.32 32.50
N LEU A 1094 17.09 -30.11 31.82
CA LEU A 1094 16.20 -31.11 32.40
C LEU A 1094 16.31 -32.44 31.64
N GLU A 1095 17.51 -32.88 31.30
CA GLU A 1095 17.76 -34.02 30.38
C GLU A 1095 16.97 -35.30 30.73
N ASN A 1096 16.74 -35.56 32.02
CA ASN A 1096 16.00 -36.74 32.49
C ASN A 1096 14.49 -36.71 32.18
N ILE A 1097 13.89 -35.52 32.05
CA ILE A 1097 12.44 -35.37 31.80
C ILE A 1097 12.13 -34.65 30.48
N LEU A 1098 13.14 -34.01 29.87
CA LEU A 1098 13.03 -33.22 28.66
C LEU A 1098 14.34 -33.26 27.85
N PRO A 1099 14.66 -34.40 27.22
CA PRO A 1099 15.90 -34.54 26.46
C PRO A 1099 15.90 -33.68 25.19
N ASN A 1100 17.09 -33.37 24.67
CA ASN A 1100 17.26 -32.49 23.50
C ASN A 1100 16.50 -33.00 22.26
N TYR A 1101 16.42 -34.32 22.03
CA TYR A 1101 15.70 -34.87 20.88
C TYR A 1101 14.21 -34.51 20.88
N TYR A 1102 13.59 -34.43 22.06
CA TYR A 1102 12.19 -34.04 22.18
C TYR A 1102 12.02 -32.60 21.70
N LEU A 1103 12.87 -31.68 22.16
CA LEU A 1103 12.85 -30.28 21.74
C LEU A 1103 13.13 -30.11 20.23
N VAL A 1104 14.02 -30.94 19.66
CA VAL A 1104 14.25 -31.00 18.21
C VAL A 1104 12.99 -31.44 17.46
N CYS A 1105 12.26 -32.45 17.95
CA CYS A 1105 10.97 -32.85 17.38
C CYS A 1105 9.95 -31.71 17.44
N MET A 1106 9.81 -31.05 18.59
CA MET A 1106 8.86 -29.95 18.76
C MET A 1106 9.11 -28.82 17.77
N LEU A 1107 10.36 -28.33 17.70
CA LEU A 1107 10.70 -27.23 16.81
C LEU A 1107 10.58 -27.62 15.33
N ASN A 1108 10.82 -28.88 14.94
CA ASN A 1108 10.62 -29.31 13.55
C ASN A 1108 9.15 -29.55 13.16
N SER A 1109 8.20 -29.49 14.09
CA SER A 1109 6.77 -29.61 13.77
C SER A 1109 6.23 -28.36 13.07
N THR A 1110 5.21 -28.53 12.24
CA THR A 1110 4.52 -27.42 11.58
C THR A 1110 3.84 -26.49 12.58
N PHE A 1111 3.34 -27.04 13.69
CA PHE A 1111 2.74 -26.26 14.79
C PHE A 1111 3.67 -25.15 15.30
N TYR A 1112 4.96 -25.43 15.56
CA TYR A 1112 5.87 -24.40 16.08
C TYR A 1112 6.27 -23.37 15.02
N GLY A 1113 6.34 -23.78 13.75
CA GLY A 1113 6.48 -22.86 12.62
C GLY A 1113 5.33 -21.84 12.57
N GLN A 1114 4.09 -22.35 12.65
CA GLN A 1114 2.89 -21.52 12.68
C GLN A 1114 2.80 -20.67 13.96
N TYR A 1115 3.04 -21.25 15.13
CA TYR A 1115 3.01 -20.53 16.41
C TYR A 1115 3.99 -19.36 16.41
N ARG A 1116 5.20 -19.55 15.88
CA ARG A 1116 6.18 -18.47 15.71
C ARG A 1116 5.61 -17.32 14.89
N MET A 1117 5.04 -17.62 13.73
CA MET A 1117 4.48 -16.62 12.81
C MET A 1117 3.29 -15.88 13.39
N LEU A 1118 2.53 -16.53 14.28
CA LEU A 1118 1.32 -15.96 14.86
C LEU A 1118 1.56 -15.20 16.18
N PHE A 1119 2.47 -15.68 17.04
CA PHE A 1119 2.51 -15.24 18.45
C PHE A 1119 3.85 -14.70 18.97
N ILE A 1120 4.99 -14.91 18.29
CA ILE A 1120 6.31 -14.53 18.84
C ILE A 1120 6.96 -13.40 18.04
N ASN A 1121 7.33 -13.66 16.79
CA ASN A 1121 8.04 -12.70 15.93
C ASN A 1121 8.11 -13.26 14.50
N THR A 1122 7.56 -12.54 13.52
CA THR A 1122 7.55 -12.97 12.11
C THR A 1122 8.82 -12.61 11.34
N SER A 1123 9.82 -11.98 11.95
CA SER A 1123 11.05 -11.62 11.24
C SER A 1123 11.75 -12.86 10.66
N HIS A 1124 12.43 -12.74 9.51
CA HIS A 1124 13.21 -13.83 8.91
C HIS A 1124 14.28 -14.40 9.85
N HIS A 1125 14.65 -13.67 10.90
CA HIS A 1125 15.57 -14.13 11.92
C HIS A 1125 14.82 -14.73 13.11
N LEU A 1126 15.09 -15.99 13.45
CA LEU A 1126 14.67 -16.60 14.71
C LEU A 1126 15.84 -16.57 15.68
N THR A 1127 15.90 -15.56 16.54
CA THR A 1127 16.98 -15.43 17.51
C THR A 1127 16.76 -16.31 18.74
N THR A 1128 17.81 -16.52 19.53
CA THR A 1128 17.66 -17.15 20.87
C THR A 1128 16.75 -16.35 21.80
N GLY A 1129 16.57 -15.04 21.58
CA GLY A 1129 15.60 -14.24 22.33
C GLY A 1129 14.18 -14.69 22.01
N ASP A 1130 13.84 -14.71 20.72
CA ASP A 1130 12.52 -15.12 20.23
C ASP A 1130 12.20 -16.55 20.64
N ALA A 1131 13.13 -17.49 20.45
CA ALA A 1131 12.91 -18.90 20.72
C ALA A 1131 12.64 -19.20 22.22
N LYS A 1132 13.11 -18.35 23.15
CA LYS A 1132 12.81 -18.52 24.59
C LYS A 1132 11.33 -18.42 24.91
N GLU A 1133 10.54 -17.74 24.07
CA GLU A 1133 9.11 -17.50 24.28
C GLU A 1133 8.24 -18.70 23.87
N PHE A 1134 8.80 -19.72 23.20
CA PHE A 1134 8.05 -20.89 22.79
C PHE A 1134 7.43 -21.62 23.99
N PRO A 1135 6.11 -21.89 23.97
CA PRO A 1135 5.49 -22.72 25.00
C PRO A 1135 5.94 -24.16 24.83
N ILE A 1136 6.25 -24.85 25.92
CA ILE A 1136 6.61 -26.28 25.93
C ILE A 1136 5.75 -27.00 26.97
N ILE A 1137 5.11 -28.09 26.56
CA ILE A 1137 4.45 -29.05 27.45
C ILE A 1137 5.49 -30.07 27.92
N ILE A 1138 5.57 -30.32 29.22
CA ILE A 1138 6.43 -31.37 29.78
C ILE A 1138 5.84 -32.74 29.41
N PRO A 1139 6.56 -33.61 28.66
CA PRO A 1139 6.03 -34.89 28.20
C PRO A 1139 5.96 -35.92 29.34
N ASN A 1140 5.09 -36.91 29.19
CA ASN A 1140 5.16 -38.14 29.98
C ASN A 1140 6.05 -39.19 29.29
N GLU A 1141 6.38 -40.29 30.00
CA GLU A 1141 7.28 -41.33 29.49
C GLU A 1141 6.80 -41.98 28.18
N THR A 1142 5.49 -42.18 28.01
CA THR A 1142 4.92 -42.79 26.80
C THR A 1142 5.08 -41.87 25.60
N GLN A 1143 4.80 -40.57 25.77
CA GLN A 1143 5.03 -39.56 24.74
C GLN A 1143 6.50 -39.49 24.39
N LEU A 1144 7.37 -39.49 25.40
CA LEU A 1144 8.81 -39.37 25.22
C LEU A 1144 9.39 -40.50 24.35
N LYS A 1145 9.00 -41.75 24.62
CA LYS A 1145 9.37 -42.93 23.81
C LYS A 1145 8.88 -42.82 22.36
N ALA A 1146 7.70 -42.27 22.14
CA ALA A 1146 7.17 -42.09 20.79
C ALA A 1146 7.95 -41.03 20.01
N PHE A 1147 8.27 -39.88 20.61
CA PHE A 1147 9.13 -38.87 19.98
C PHE A 1147 10.56 -39.37 19.75
N GLU A 1148 11.11 -40.17 20.65
CA GLU A 1148 12.41 -40.82 20.47
C GLU A 1148 12.43 -41.70 19.22
N SER A 1149 11.37 -42.49 18.99
CA SER A 1149 11.23 -43.32 17.78
C SER A 1149 11.23 -42.48 16.50
N ILE A 1150 10.43 -41.41 16.46
CA ILE A 1150 10.35 -40.45 15.35
C ILE A 1150 11.73 -39.85 15.08
N PHE A 1151 12.37 -39.33 16.13
CA PHE A 1151 13.68 -38.69 16.03
C PHE A 1151 14.72 -39.66 15.47
N ASN A 1152 14.82 -40.86 16.03
CA ASN A 1152 15.82 -41.86 15.61
C ASN A 1152 15.64 -42.28 14.14
N ARG A 1153 14.39 -42.49 13.69
CA ARG A 1153 14.08 -42.78 12.29
C ARG A 1153 14.48 -41.62 11.36
N ALA A 1154 14.19 -40.38 11.75
CA ALA A 1154 14.53 -39.20 10.96
C ALA A 1154 16.04 -38.98 10.85
N VAL A 1155 16.77 -39.16 11.96
CA VAL A 1155 18.22 -39.06 12.00
C VAL A 1155 18.88 -40.15 11.15
N GLU A 1156 18.37 -41.38 11.20
CA GLU A 1156 18.91 -42.47 10.38
C GLU A 1156 18.76 -42.18 8.88
N ILE A 1157 17.60 -41.66 8.45
CA ILE A 1157 17.39 -41.24 7.05
C ILE A 1157 18.37 -40.13 6.65
N GLN A 1158 18.56 -39.11 7.51
CA GLN A 1158 19.53 -38.04 7.23
C GLN A 1158 20.97 -38.59 7.15
N LYS A 1159 21.37 -39.47 8.07
CA LYS A 1159 22.69 -40.12 8.04
C LYS A 1159 22.88 -40.88 6.73
N GLN A 1160 21.90 -41.66 6.30
CA GLN A 1160 21.92 -42.37 5.01
C GLN A 1160 22.06 -41.44 3.81
N LYS A 1161 21.34 -40.29 3.82
CA LYS A 1161 21.46 -39.24 2.80
C LYS A 1161 22.89 -38.69 2.73
N PHE A 1162 23.46 -38.29 3.87
CA PHE A 1162 24.78 -37.66 3.91
C PHE A 1162 25.93 -38.60 3.52
N VAL A 1163 25.79 -39.91 3.77
CA VAL A 1163 26.78 -40.91 3.31
C VAL A 1163 26.51 -41.42 1.89
N GLY A 1164 25.48 -40.90 1.20
CA GLY A 1164 25.15 -41.26 -0.18
C GLY A 1164 24.50 -42.64 -0.35
N LYS A 1165 23.97 -43.26 0.71
CA LYS A 1165 23.26 -44.55 0.65
C LYS A 1165 21.88 -44.43 -0.02
N ILE A 1166 21.23 -43.28 0.14
CA ILE A 1166 19.95 -42.95 -0.48
C ILE A 1166 20.06 -41.57 -1.14
N SER A 1167 19.27 -41.34 -2.19
CA SER A 1167 19.24 -40.06 -2.90
C SER A 1167 18.54 -38.97 -2.08
N GLU A 1168 18.80 -37.69 -2.38
CA GLU A 1168 18.09 -36.58 -1.71
C GLU A 1168 16.56 -36.64 -1.89
N PRO A 1169 16.00 -36.90 -3.10
CA PRO A 1169 14.55 -37.04 -3.28
C PRO A 1169 13.95 -38.21 -2.49
N GLU A 1170 14.67 -39.33 -2.39
CA GLU A 1170 14.22 -40.48 -1.60
C GLU A 1170 14.20 -40.17 -0.11
N ALA A 1171 15.24 -39.49 0.39
CA ALA A 1171 15.30 -39.06 1.78
C ALA A 1171 14.17 -38.07 2.11
N GLU A 1172 13.86 -37.14 1.21
CA GLU A 1172 12.77 -36.18 1.37
C GLU A 1172 11.40 -36.87 1.46
N LEU A 1173 11.12 -37.84 0.59
CA LEU A 1173 9.88 -38.62 0.61
C LEU A 1173 9.69 -39.33 1.96
N LYS A 1174 10.72 -40.03 2.45
CA LYS A 1174 10.67 -40.73 3.76
C LYS A 1174 10.54 -39.76 4.93
N LEU A 1175 11.23 -38.61 4.87
CA LEU A 1175 11.13 -37.59 5.92
C LEU A 1175 9.76 -36.89 5.93
N ASN A 1176 9.05 -36.83 4.81
CA ASN A 1176 7.69 -36.29 4.75
C ASN A 1176 6.68 -37.21 5.42
N GLU A 1177 6.85 -38.53 5.35
CA GLU A 1177 6.03 -39.47 6.13
C GLU A 1177 6.23 -39.27 7.64
N ILE A 1178 7.48 -39.14 8.08
CA ILE A 1178 7.80 -38.85 9.48
C ILE A 1178 7.24 -37.48 9.91
N GLN A 1179 7.28 -36.48 9.03
CA GLN A 1179 6.71 -35.18 9.33
C GLN A 1179 5.23 -35.27 9.64
N LYS A 1180 4.46 -36.04 8.86
CA LYS A 1180 3.02 -36.20 9.08
C LYS A 1180 2.75 -36.84 10.45
N GLU A 1181 3.49 -37.88 10.80
CA GLU A 1181 3.38 -38.57 12.11
C GLU A 1181 3.74 -37.62 13.27
N LEU A 1182 4.81 -36.84 13.13
CA LEU A 1182 5.21 -35.83 14.09
C LEU A 1182 4.12 -34.78 14.29
N ASP A 1183 3.59 -34.24 13.20
CA ASP A 1183 2.58 -33.18 13.24
C ASP A 1183 1.28 -33.69 13.88
N GLU A 1184 0.82 -34.90 13.54
CA GLU A 1184 -0.35 -35.52 14.19
C GLU A 1184 -0.15 -35.70 15.71
N MET A 1185 1.06 -36.08 16.15
CA MET A 1185 1.39 -36.21 17.56
C MET A 1185 1.45 -34.86 18.29
N VAL A 1186 2.12 -33.86 17.69
CA VAL A 1186 2.25 -32.53 18.27
C VAL A 1186 0.88 -31.84 18.31
N GLU A 1187 0.11 -31.87 17.23
CA GLU A 1187 -1.26 -31.33 17.25
C GLU A 1187 -2.15 -32.09 18.24
N GLY A 1188 -1.97 -33.40 18.39
CA GLY A 1188 -2.67 -34.18 19.42
C GLY A 1188 -2.35 -33.72 20.84
N MET A 1189 -1.10 -33.35 21.12
CA MET A 1189 -0.73 -32.78 22.43
C MET A 1189 -1.23 -31.35 22.60
N TYR A 1190 -1.13 -30.54 21.53
CA TYR A 1190 -1.30 -29.10 21.64
C TYR A 1190 -2.74 -28.64 21.37
N LEU A 1191 -3.53 -29.34 20.57
CA LEU A 1191 -4.86 -28.90 20.13
C LEU A 1191 -6.00 -29.81 20.58
N LYS A 1192 -5.73 -31.08 20.90
CA LYS A 1192 -6.68 -32.02 21.51
C LYS A 1192 -6.48 -32.09 23.02
#